data_AF-A0A854D7E0-F1
#
_entry.id   AF-A0A854D7E0-F1
#
_cell.length_a   1.000
_cell.length_b   1.000
_cell.length_c   1.000
_cell.angle_alpha   90.00
_cell.angle_beta   90.00
_cell.angle_gamma   90.00
#
_symmetry.space_group_name_H-M   'P 1'
#
loop_
_entity.id
_entity.type
_entity.pdbx_description
1 polymer ?
#
loop_
_entity_poly.entity_id
_entity_poly.type
_entity_poly.pdbx_seq_one_letter_code
_entity_poly.pdbx_strand_id
1 'polypeptide(L)'
;MTSQFPQVLAGRYEIRDLIGRGGMAEVHLGYDTRLSRVVAIKLLRSDIAGDPTFQARFRREAQSAAALNHPAVVAVYDSGEEELLQPGGASRTVPYIVMEYVEGHTVRELLSEGEAVPIPEAVEIVSGVLDALEYSHRVGIVHRDIKPGNIMLTSTGAVKVMDFGIARAIEDSASTVTQTHTVVGTAQYLSPEQARGESVDARSDLYSTGCLLYELLTGQPPFQGDSAVAIAYQHVREIPKRPSSLAADVPESLDRVILKSLAKSRDDRYQDAAHMRADLQAAARGMSVAAPAADSWSPATSVMASPAAEPVQPTSAFAQVPSGSSPIQAAKEAEEPEEKPKSHAWVWILVFLLFMALAVVAGLWASGAFDSHPTPTPSATVSKVDVPDVAGQDEDSAKKTVEDAGLKFAKDEVANDTVSAGLAVSSDPSKGTKVDPGTTVTVHFSTGSATVKVPDLEGKTQEDARKALKEAGLEGGNTTLEDSSSVAKDRVIYTDPSAGTSVERGTTVNLVLSTGNTSVPDISGQDEATAKKTIEDAGLKFKRGDDVTSTEVEQGKAVSSDPASGSSASAGDTITVHFSSGAGATPTPSSMVTVPKDLNGKTADEAAAELQKLGLNVTQDQKASKDVDAGKVIGTDPKAGTQVPAGSTVNLTVSTGNKDSGDNNNQQQPANPNPGGGGNNAGGNN
;
A
#
# COMPACT_ATOMS: atom_id res chain seq x y z
N MET A 1 -9.31 -1.93 -31.03
CA MET A 1 -10.63 -1.49 -31.53
C MET A 1 -11.41 -0.99 -30.33
N THR A 2 -11.61 0.32 -30.24
CA THR A 2 -12.23 0.99 -29.08
C THR A 2 -13.74 0.75 -29.09
N SER A 3 -14.26 0.17 -28.01
CA SER A 3 -15.70 0.11 -27.74
C SER A 3 -16.24 1.54 -27.71
N GLN A 4 -16.98 1.95 -28.75
CA GLN A 4 -17.44 3.32 -28.88
C GLN A 4 -18.73 3.48 -28.06
N PHE A 5 -18.66 4.17 -26.93
CA PHE A 5 -19.84 4.55 -26.16
C PHE A 5 -20.73 5.50 -27.00
N PRO A 6 -22.06 5.48 -26.82
CA PRO A 6 -22.97 6.41 -27.47
C PRO A 6 -22.57 7.82 -27.07
N GLN A 7 -22.54 8.72 -28.05
CA GLN A 7 -22.10 10.09 -27.83
C GLN A 7 -23.01 10.83 -26.84
N VAL A 8 -24.25 10.36 -26.63
CA VAL A 8 -25.21 10.93 -25.67
C VAL A 8 -25.87 9.82 -24.87
N LEU A 9 -25.73 9.84 -23.54
CA LEU A 9 -26.39 8.93 -22.60
C LEU A 9 -27.77 9.46 -22.20
N ALA A 10 -28.75 8.56 -22.13
CA ALA A 10 -30.14 8.86 -21.78
C ALA A 10 -30.74 10.07 -22.53
N GLY A 11 -30.25 10.32 -23.75
CA GLY A 11 -30.63 11.49 -24.55
C GLY A 11 -30.33 12.85 -23.91
N ARG A 12 -29.51 12.92 -22.86
CA ARG A 12 -29.25 14.14 -22.07
C ARG A 12 -27.77 14.45 -21.89
N TYR A 13 -26.95 13.45 -21.60
CA TYR A 13 -25.57 13.66 -21.19
C TYR A 13 -24.63 13.37 -22.37
N GLU A 14 -24.06 14.41 -22.95
CA GLU A 14 -23.08 14.27 -24.02
C GLU A 14 -21.74 13.82 -23.41
N ILE A 15 -21.21 12.68 -23.87
CA ILE A 15 -19.88 12.18 -23.48
C ILE A 15 -18.83 12.90 -24.34
N ARG A 16 -17.79 13.43 -23.68
CA ARG A 16 -16.64 14.09 -24.31
C ARG A 16 -15.35 13.32 -23.96
N ASP A 17 -14.27 14.06 -23.74
CA ASP A 17 -12.94 13.51 -23.54
C ASP A 17 -12.87 12.56 -22.34
N LEU A 18 -12.07 11.50 -22.47
CA LEU A 18 -11.72 10.62 -21.35
C LEU A 18 -10.76 11.39 -20.43
N ILE A 19 -11.14 11.59 -19.17
CA ILE A 19 -10.35 12.34 -18.17
C ILE A 19 -9.73 11.45 -17.10
N GLY A 20 -10.15 10.19 -16.98
CA GLY A 20 -9.56 9.26 -16.03
C GLY A 20 -9.94 7.81 -16.32
N ARG A 21 -9.06 6.88 -15.93
CA ARG A 21 -9.29 5.44 -16.10
C ARG A 21 -8.86 4.69 -14.84
N GLY A 22 -9.82 4.01 -14.21
CA GLY A 22 -9.59 3.17 -13.05
C GLY A 22 -9.69 1.67 -13.35
N GLY A 23 -9.54 0.86 -12.32
CA GLY A 23 -9.70 -0.60 -12.42
C GLY A 23 -11.13 -1.00 -12.81
N MET A 24 -12.14 -0.28 -12.31
CA MET A 24 -13.55 -0.60 -12.50
C MET A 24 -14.28 0.30 -13.50
N ALA A 25 -13.88 1.56 -13.62
CA ALA A 25 -14.62 2.55 -14.39
C ALA A 25 -13.71 3.45 -15.21
N GLU A 26 -14.27 4.01 -16.27
CA GLU A 26 -13.71 5.12 -17.06
C GLU A 26 -14.49 6.39 -16.72
N VAL A 27 -13.79 7.51 -16.55
CA VAL A 27 -14.39 8.81 -16.23
C VAL A 27 -14.19 9.72 -17.42
N HIS A 28 -15.29 10.26 -17.93
CA HIS A 28 -15.32 11.19 -19.05
C HIS A 28 -15.75 12.57 -18.60
N LEU A 29 -15.18 13.59 -19.24
CA LEU A 29 -15.80 14.90 -19.29
C LEU A 29 -17.13 14.78 -20.02
N GLY A 30 -18.15 15.48 -19.55
CA GLY A 30 -19.47 15.45 -20.16
C GLY A 30 -20.18 16.78 -20.06
N TYR A 31 -21.29 16.87 -20.79
CA TYR A 31 -22.14 18.04 -20.80
C TYR A 31 -23.60 17.66 -20.61
N ASP A 32 -24.21 18.18 -19.54
CA ASP A 32 -25.64 18.06 -19.29
C ASP A 32 -26.38 19.07 -20.18
N THR A 33 -26.93 18.59 -21.29
CA THR A 33 -27.63 19.44 -22.27
C THR A 33 -28.89 20.09 -21.73
N ARG A 34 -29.50 19.53 -20.67
CA ARG A 34 -30.73 20.05 -20.08
C ARG A 34 -30.47 21.21 -19.13
N LEU A 35 -29.42 21.10 -18.30
CA LEU A 35 -29.05 22.12 -17.34
C LEU A 35 -27.93 23.05 -17.82
N SER A 36 -27.38 22.79 -19.02
CA SER A 36 -26.29 23.55 -19.63
C SER A 36 -25.06 23.68 -18.72
N ARG A 37 -24.58 22.54 -18.19
CA ARG A 37 -23.41 22.49 -17.29
C ARG A 37 -22.46 21.37 -17.64
N VAL A 38 -21.18 21.59 -17.34
CA VAL A 38 -20.13 20.58 -17.43
C VAL A 38 -20.27 19.61 -16.24
N VAL A 39 -20.09 18.33 -16.52
CA VAL A 39 -20.20 17.23 -15.54
C VAL A 39 -19.09 16.22 -15.78
N ALA A 40 -18.78 15.41 -14.78
CA ALA A 40 -18.01 14.19 -14.97
C ALA A 40 -18.97 13.00 -15.07
N ILE A 41 -18.70 12.08 -15.99
CA ILE A 41 -19.51 10.89 -16.24
C ILE A 41 -18.63 9.66 -16.00
N LYS A 42 -18.88 8.96 -14.91
CA LYS A 42 -18.23 7.69 -14.59
C LYS A 42 -19.03 6.56 -15.25
N LEU A 43 -18.35 5.72 -16.04
CA LEU A 43 -18.92 4.61 -16.80
C LEU A 43 -18.24 3.31 -16.38
N LEU A 44 -19.02 2.28 -16.10
CA LEU A 44 -18.46 0.94 -15.86
C LEU A 44 -17.78 0.43 -17.13
N ARG A 45 -16.53 -0.03 -17.02
CA ARG A 45 -15.76 -0.42 -18.20
C ARG A 45 -16.45 -1.55 -18.98
N SER A 46 -16.34 -1.47 -20.31
CA SER A 46 -17.03 -2.39 -21.23
C SER A 46 -16.56 -3.85 -21.14
N ASP A 47 -15.42 -4.15 -20.53
CA ASP A 47 -14.96 -5.52 -20.28
C ASP A 47 -15.67 -6.17 -19.09
N ILE A 48 -15.88 -5.43 -18.00
CA ILE A 48 -16.50 -5.94 -16.77
C ILE A 48 -17.99 -5.58 -16.59
N ALA A 49 -18.53 -4.65 -17.39
CA ALA A 49 -19.92 -4.21 -17.29
C ALA A 49 -21.02 -5.29 -17.43
N GLY A 50 -20.70 -6.54 -17.77
CA GLY A 50 -21.65 -7.64 -17.93
C GLY A 50 -21.70 -8.53 -16.68
N ASP A 51 -20.79 -8.30 -15.73
CA ASP A 51 -20.75 -9.01 -14.46
C ASP A 51 -21.73 -8.35 -13.47
N PRO A 52 -22.75 -9.07 -12.98
CA PRO A 52 -23.72 -8.55 -12.02
C PRO A 52 -23.08 -8.03 -10.72
N THR A 53 -21.93 -8.58 -10.32
CA THR A 53 -21.20 -8.20 -9.11
C THR A 53 -20.66 -6.77 -9.23
N PHE A 54 -19.96 -6.49 -10.34
CA PHE A 54 -19.44 -5.14 -10.62
C PHE A 54 -20.56 -4.13 -10.84
N GLN A 55 -21.65 -4.52 -11.52
CA GLN A 55 -22.83 -3.65 -11.65
C GLN A 55 -23.46 -3.32 -10.28
N ALA A 56 -23.64 -4.31 -9.41
CA ALA A 56 -24.21 -4.11 -8.08
C ALA A 56 -23.31 -3.23 -7.21
N ARG A 57 -21.98 -3.39 -7.30
CA ARG A 57 -21.00 -2.54 -6.63
C ARG A 57 -21.12 -1.09 -7.11
N PHE A 58 -21.18 -0.88 -8.43
CA PHE A 58 -21.29 0.44 -9.04
C PHE A 58 -22.58 1.18 -8.63
N ARG A 59 -23.73 0.48 -8.61
CA ARG A 59 -25.01 1.05 -8.17
C ARG A 59 -24.98 1.47 -6.69
N ARG A 60 -24.37 0.66 -5.81
CA ARG A 60 -24.28 0.98 -4.37
C ARG A 60 -23.39 2.19 -4.10
N GLU A 61 -22.32 2.33 -4.86
CA GLU A 61 -21.43 3.50 -4.81
C GLU A 61 -22.19 4.77 -5.16
N ALA A 62 -22.94 4.75 -6.28
CA ALA A 62 -23.79 5.87 -6.68
C ALA A 62 -24.78 6.27 -5.59
N GLN A 63 -25.47 5.28 -4.98
CA GLN A 63 -26.47 5.50 -3.94
C GLN A 63 -25.87 6.10 -2.66
N SER A 64 -24.68 5.63 -2.26
CA SER A 64 -24.00 6.12 -1.05
C SER A 64 -23.53 7.56 -1.25
N ALA A 65 -22.90 7.85 -2.38
CA ALA A 65 -22.41 9.18 -2.69
C ALA A 65 -23.53 10.21 -2.94
N ALA A 66 -24.66 9.79 -3.52
CA ALA A 66 -25.83 10.67 -3.74
C ALA A 66 -26.51 11.15 -2.44
N ALA A 67 -26.29 10.47 -1.32
CA ALA A 67 -26.80 10.89 -0.01
C ALA A 67 -25.98 12.03 0.63
N LEU A 68 -24.84 12.39 0.04
CA LEU A 68 -23.91 13.37 0.59
C LEU A 68 -24.06 14.72 -0.12
N ASN A 69 -24.18 15.79 0.66
CA ASN A 69 -24.15 17.16 0.17
C ASN A 69 -23.24 18.01 1.07
N HIS A 70 -21.99 18.17 0.64
CA HIS A 70 -20.96 18.87 1.39
C HIS A 70 -19.96 19.54 0.45
N PRO A 71 -19.46 20.76 0.74
CA PRO A 71 -18.52 21.47 -0.13
C PRO A 71 -17.25 20.66 -0.44
N ALA A 72 -16.73 19.91 0.53
CA ALA A 72 -15.55 19.07 0.38
C ALA A 72 -15.83 17.65 -0.16
N VAL A 73 -17.05 17.35 -0.61
CA VAL A 73 -17.42 16.07 -1.23
C VAL A 73 -17.84 16.31 -2.68
N VAL A 74 -17.40 15.47 -3.60
CA VAL A 74 -17.83 15.50 -5.00
C VAL A 74 -19.30 15.10 -5.08
N ALA A 75 -20.15 16.01 -5.53
CA ALA A 75 -21.58 15.77 -5.59
C ALA A 75 -21.95 14.77 -6.71
N VAL A 76 -22.82 13.80 -6.40
CA VAL A 76 -23.45 12.94 -7.41
C VAL A 76 -24.79 13.56 -7.80
N TYR A 77 -24.97 13.78 -9.11
CA TYR A 77 -26.16 14.44 -9.66
C TYR A 77 -27.20 13.47 -10.18
N ASP A 78 -26.76 12.37 -10.78
CA ASP A 78 -27.64 11.39 -11.42
C ASP A 78 -26.94 10.03 -11.54
N SER A 79 -27.72 8.98 -11.75
CA SER A 79 -27.22 7.64 -12.05
C SER A 79 -28.21 6.92 -12.95
N GLY A 80 -27.72 6.13 -13.90
CA GLY A 80 -28.58 5.41 -14.82
C GLY A 80 -27.87 4.26 -15.51
N GLU A 81 -28.57 3.69 -16.49
CA GLU A 81 -28.12 2.56 -17.30
C GLU A 81 -28.41 2.87 -18.77
N GLU A 82 -27.46 2.53 -19.63
CA GLU A 82 -27.60 2.68 -21.09
C GLU A 82 -27.44 1.32 -21.76
N GLU A 83 -28.31 1.00 -22.71
CA GLU A 83 -28.17 -0.20 -23.53
C GLU A 83 -27.22 0.04 -24.70
N LEU A 84 -26.07 -0.65 -24.69
CA LEU A 84 -25.09 -0.60 -25.75
C LEU A 84 -25.24 -1.78 -26.70
N LEU A 85 -25.47 -1.50 -27.97
CA LEU A 85 -25.43 -2.51 -29.03
C LEU A 85 -23.98 -2.84 -29.35
N GLN A 86 -23.57 -4.08 -29.09
CA GLN A 86 -22.25 -4.56 -29.48
C GLN A 86 -22.18 -4.87 -30.99
N PRO A 87 -20.97 -4.80 -31.58
CA PRO A 87 -20.72 -5.34 -32.92
C PRO A 87 -21.06 -6.85 -32.93
N GLY A 88 -22.23 -7.22 -33.43
CA GLY A 88 -22.79 -8.57 -33.33
C GLY A 88 -24.25 -8.65 -32.87
N GLY A 89 -24.87 -7.52 -32.49
CA GLY A 89 -26.30 -7.42 -32.21
C GLY A 89 -26.71 -7.78 -30.77
N ALA A 90 -25.76 -8.14 -29.90
CA ALA A 90 -26.02 -8.32 -28.47
C ALA A 90 -26.12 -6.94 -27.78
N SER A 91 -27.22 -6.70 -27.04
CA SER A 91 -27.38 -5.53 -26.17
C SER A 91 -26.68 -5.78 -24.83
N ARG A 92 -25.92 -4.79 -24.34
CA ARG A 92 -25.27 -4.83 -23.01
C ARG A 92 -25.61 -3.56 -22.25
N THR A 93 -26.19 -3.73 -21.08
CA THR A 93 -26.48 -2.64 -20.16
C THR A 93 -25.19 -2.15 -19.49
N VAL A 94 -24.89 -0.87 -19.62
CA VAL A 94 -23.75 -0.23 -18.97
C VAL A 94 -24.25 0.83 -17.99
N PRO A 95 -24.00 0.67 -16.68
CA PRO A 95 -24.36 1.68 -15.70
C PRO A 95 -23.41 2.88 -15.78
N TYR A 96 -23.95 4.06 -15.51
CA TYR A 96 -23.21 5.32 -15.44
C TYR A 96 -23.62 6.16 -14.22
N ILE A 97 -22.70 7.00 -13.75
CA ILE A 97 -22.92 7.99 -12.68
C ILE A 97 -22.52 9.35 -13.23
N VAL A 98 -23.39 10.34 -13.06
CA VAL A 98 -23.11 11.74 -13.40
C VAL A 98 -22.81 12.48 -12.10
N MET A 99 -21.64 13.12 -12.06
CA MET A 99 -21.12 13.78 -10.87
C MET A 99 -20.56 15.16 -11.19
N GLU A 100 -20.27 15.93 -10.15
CA GLU A 100 -19.56 17.21 -10.22
C GLU A 100 -18.24 17.05 -10.98
N TYR A 101 -18.03 17.89 -11.99
CA TYR A 101 -16.71 18.02 -12.60
C TYR A 101 -15.86 18.93 -11.72
N VAL A 102 -14.78 18.38 -11.19
CA VAL A 102 -13.80 19.11 -10.39
C VAL A 102 -12.63 19.49 -11.29
N GLU A 103 -12.44 20.78 -11.51
CA GLU A 103 -11.28 21.29 -12.24
C GLU A 103 -10.08 21.38 -11.30
N GLY A 104 -9.05 20.59 -11.57
CA GLY A 104 -7.88 20.47 -10.72
C GLY A 104 -7.12 19.16 -10.95
N HIS A 105 -6.30 18.76 -9.99
CA HIS A 105 -5.53 17.52 -10.02
C HIS A 105 -5.75 16.71 -8.73
N THR A 106 -5.42 15.42 -8.77
CA THR A 106 -5.46 14.55 -7.59
C THR A 106 -4.26 14.80 -6.68
N VAL A 107 -4.38 14.44 -5.41
CA VAL A 107 -3.23 14.43 -4.49
C VAL A 107 -2.19 13.38 -4.92
N ARG A 108 -2.61 12.32 -5.63
CA ARG A 108 -1.68 11.36 -6.23
C ARG A 108 -0.77 12.00 -7.27
N GLU A 109 -1.29 12.89 -8.10
CA GLU A 109 -0.50 13.61 -9.10
C GLU A 109 0.45 14.59 -8.42
N LEU A 110 0.01 15.26 -7.34
CA LEU A 110 0.88 16.10 -6.52
C LEU A 110 2.07 15.33 -5.94
N LEU A 111 1.86 14.08 -5.51
CA LEU A 111 2.90 13.21 -4.93
C LEU A 111 3.75 12.46 -5.98
N SER A 112 3.42 12.56 -7.27
CA SER A 112 4.07 11.75 -8.31
C SER A 112 5.55 12.06 -8.54
N GLU A 113 6.00 13.23 -8.09
CA GLU A 113 7.40 13.67 -8.14
C GLU A 113 8.24 13.09 -6.98
N GLY A 114 7.59 12.43 -6.00
CA GLY A 114 8.23 11.83 -4.83
C GLY A 114 8.68 12.86 -3.78
N GLU A 115 8.32 14.13 -3.96
CA GLU A 115 8.66 15.21 -3.05
C GLU A 115 7.64 15.31 -1.91
N ALA A 116 8.13 15.67 -0.71
CA ALA A 116 7.27 15.97 0.41
C ALA A 116 6.53 17.30 0.18
N VAL A 117 5.25 17.32 0.56
CA VAL A 117 4.39 18.50 0.50
C VAL A 117 4.69 19.41 1.71
N PRO A 118 4.79 20.73 1.53
CA PRO A 118 4.98 21.66 2.64
C PRO A 118 3.95 21.43 3.75
N ILE A 119 4.41 21.41 5.01
CA ILE A 119 3.57 21.13 6.17
C ILE A 119 2.25 21.93 6.20
N PRO A 120 2.22 23.25 5.94
CA PRO A 120 0.96 24.01 5.94
C PRO A 120 -0.04 23.48 4.91
N GLU A 121 0.43 23.14 3.71
CA GLU A 121 -0.39 22.62 2.63
C GLU A 121 -0.89 21.20 2.97
N ALA A 122 -0.02 20.32 3.47
CA ALA A 122 -0.42 18.98 3.92
C ALA A 122 -1.51 19.05 5.01
N VAL A 123 -1.38 19.98 5.96
CA VAL A 123 -2.36 20.22 7.02
C VAL A 123 -3.69 20.74 6.47
N GLU A 124 -3.68 21.64 5.48
CA GLU A 124 -4.88 22.15 4.82
C GLU A 124 -5.62 21.02 4.06
N ILE A 125 -4.88 20.22 3.29
CA ILE A 125 -5.41 19.07 2.55
C ILE A 125 -6.11 18.11 3.51
N VAL A 126 -5.39 17.65 4.54
CA VAL A 126 -5.93 16.66 5.49
C VAL A 126 -7.05 17.25 6.34
N SER A 127 -7.03 18.55 6.66
CA SER A 127 -8.15 19.22 7.33
C SER A 127 -9.42 19.21 6.48
N GLY A 128 -9.31 19.42 5.16
CA GLY A 128 -10.43 19.32 4.23
C GLY A 128 -10.98 17.90 4.10
N VAL A 129 -10.09 16.88 4.08
CA VAL A 129 -10.50 15.47 4.11
C VAL A 129 -11.25 15.14 5.40
N LEU A 130 -10.74 15.58 6.56
CA LEU A 130 -11.39 15.34 7.85
C LEU A 130 -12.74 16.05 7.97
N ASP A 131 -12.91 17.23 7.38
CA ASP A 131 -14.20 17.93 7.31
C ASP A 131 -15.24 17.12 6.50
N ALA A 132 -14.84 16.57 5.36
CA ALA A 132 -15.70 15.69 4.56
C ALA A 132 -16.05 14.38 5.29
N LEU A 133 -15.08 13.77 5.96
CA LEU A 133 -15.28 12.55 6.75
C LEU A 133 -16.20 12.79 7.94
N GLU A 134 -16.04 13.89 8.67
CA GLU A 134 -16.91 14.27 9.79
C GLU A 134 -18.39 14.32 9.35
N TYR A 135 -18.65 14.99 8.23
CA TYR A 135 -20.00 15.06 7.65
C TYR A 135 -20.53 13.68 7.26
N SER A 136 -19.74 12.88 6.55
CA SER A 136 -20.12 11.55 6.06
C SER A 136 -20.41 10.58 7.21
N HIS A 137 -19.55 10.56 8.23
CA HIS A 137 -19.69 9.70 9.41
C HIS A 137 -20.95 10.05 10.21
N ARG A 138 -21.32 11.34 10.29
CA ARG A 138 -22.55 11.79 10.96
C ARG A 138 -23.82 11.28 10.29
N VAL A 139 -23.80 11.08 8.98
CA VAL A 139 -24.92 10.48 8.23
C VAL A 139 -24.79 8.95 8.09
N GLY A 140 -23.82 8.34 8.76
CA GLY A 140 -23.64 6.88 8.83
C GLY A 140 -22.94 6.27 7.63
N ILE A 141 -22.25 7.08 6.82
CA ILE A 141 -21.52 6.62 5.63
C ILE A 141 -20.02 6.63 5.96
N VAL A 142 -19.36 5.49 5.75
CA VAL A 142 -17.90 5.33 5.91
C VAL A 142 -17.29 5.27 4.51
N HIS A 143 -16.20 5.98 4.29
CA HIS A 143 -15.56 6.12 2.97
C HIS A 143 -14.92 4.80 2.51
N ARG A 144 -14.13 4.17 3.38
CA ARG A 144 -13.39 2.89 3.22
C ARG A 144 -12.21 2.89 2.24
N ASP A 145 -12.08 3.86 1.35
CA ASP A 145 -11.00 3.90 0.36
C ASP A 145 -10.26 5.26 0.34
N ILE A 146 -9.92 5.81 1.51
CA ILE A 146 -9.17 7.08 1.56
C ILE A 146 -7.74 6.85 1.07
N LYS A 147 -7.36 7.55 0.01
CA LYS A 147 -6.02 7.51 -0.62
C LYS A 147 -5.81 8.74 -1.52
N PRO A 148 -4.57 9.09 -1.89
CA PRO A 148 -4.27 10.27 -2.72
C PRO A 148 -5.06 10.34 -4.04
N GLY A 149 -5.38 9.19 -4.64
CA GLY A 149 -6.15 9.14 -5.90
C GLY A 149 -7.63 9.50 -5.76
N ASN A 150 -8.19 9.49 -4.54
CA ASN A 150 -9.58 9.82 -4.26
C ASN A 150 -9.75 11.21 -3.62
N ILE A 151 -8.67 12.00 -3.58
CA ILE A 151 -8.66 13.39 -3.10
C ILE A 151 -8.24 14.30 -4.25
N MET A 152 -9.05 15.29 -4.57
CA MET A 152 -8.75 16.32 -5.56
C MET A 152 -8.53 17.68 -4.90
N LEU A 153 -7.61 18.43 -5.51
CA LEU A 153 -7.36 19.84 -5.20
C LEU A 153 -7.83 20.67 -6.39
N THR A 154 -8.77 21.58 -6.15
CA THR A 154 -9.22 22.50 -7.20
C THR A 154 -8.13 23.52 -7.53
N SER A 155 -8.26 24.19 -8.67
CA SER A 155 -7.40 25.34 -9.02
C SER A 155 -7.41 26.49 -7.99
N THR A 156 -8.38 26.50 -7.07
CA THR A 156 -8.48 27.47 -5.97
C THR A 156 -7.91 26.95 -4.64
N GLY A 157 -7.35 25.73 -4.62
CA GLY A 157 -6.84 25.06 -3.41
C GLY A 157 -7.92 24.40 -2.54
N ALA A 158 -9.16 24.28 -3.01
CA ALA A 158 -10.21 23.61 -2.24
C ALA A 158 -10.09 22.08 -2.36
N VAL A 159 -10.32 21.37 -1.25
CA VAL A 159 -10.27 19.91 -1.20
C VAL A 159 -11.62 19.32 -1.59
N LYS A 160 -11.60 18.28 -2.43
CA LYS A 160 -12.77 17.49 -2.84
C LYS A 160 -12.48 16.01 -2.68
N VAL A 161 -13.25 15.33 -1.84
CA VAL A 161 -13.20 13.87 -1.64
C VAL A 161 -14.22 13.20 -2.55
N MET A 162 -13.82 12.16 -3.26
CA MET A 162 -14.66 11.40 -4.21
C MET A 162 -14.76 9.92 -3.82
N ASP A 163 -15.66 9.17 -4.48
CA ASP A 163 -15.79 7.71 -4.37
C ASP A 163 -16.16 7.18 -2.96
N PHE A 164 -17.07 7.87 -2.27
CA PHE A 164 -17.62 7.39 -0.99
C PHE A 164 -18.39 6.07 -1.13
N GLY A 165 -18.06 5.08 -0.29
CA GLY A 165 -18.96 3.97 0.05
C GLY A 165 -18.79 2.67 -0.75
N ILE A 166 -17.61 2.40 -1.28
CA ILE A 166 -17.28 1.11 -1.89
C ILE A 166 -16.90 0.11 -0.77
N ALA A 167 -17.32 -1.16 -0.84
CA ALA A 167 -16.97 -2.26 0.07
C ALA A 167 -17.80 -2.44 1.37
N ARG A 168 -19.12 -2.51 1.25
CA ARG A 168 -19.97 -3.24 2.22
C ARG A 168 -20.26 -4.69 1.77
N ALA A 169 -19.39 -5.28 0.97
CA ALA A 169 -19.39 -6.71 0.71
C ALA A 169 -18.31 -7.33 1.58
N ILE A 170 -18.73 -8.17 2.51
CA ILE A 170 -17.85 -9.03 3.34
C ILE A 170 -16.97 -9.93 2.44
N GLU A 171 -17.32 -10.08 1.16
CA GLU A 171 -16.56 -10.81 0.13
C GLU A 171 -15.38 -10.01 -0.48
N ASP A 172 -15.37 -8.67 -0.41
CA ASP A 172 -14.41 -7.84 -1.17
C ASP A 172 -13.08 -7.58 -0.44
N SER A 173 -13.03 -7.73 0.88
CA SER A 173 -11.76 -7.60 1.62
C SER A 173 -10.84 -8.81 1.40
N ALA A 174 -11.42 -9.98 1.10
CA ALA A 174 -10.67 -11.16 0.68
C ALA A 174 -10.26 -11.10 -0.80
N SER A 175 -11.11 -10.56 -1.69
CA SER A 175 -10.84 -10.52 -3.15
C SER A 175 -9.78 -9.48 -3.54
N THR A 176 -9.74 -8.33 -2.87
CA THR A 176 -8.82 -7.22 -3.19
C THR A 176 -7.36 -7.57 -2.85
N VAL A 177 -7.14 -8.44 -1.86
CA VAL A 177 -5.81 -8.88 -1.43
C VAL A 177 -5.31 -10.09 -2.23
N THR A 178 -6.22 -10.90 -2.80
CA THR A 178 -5.90 -12.19 -3.44
C THR A 178 -5.77 -12.14 -4.97
N GLN A 179 -6.14 -11.04 -5.63
CA GLN A 179 -5.96 -10.89 -7.08
C GLN A 179 -4.63 -10.20 -7.44
N THR A 180 -3.66 -11.02 -7.81
CA THR A 180 -2.28 -10.65 -8.15
C THR A 180 -2.22 -9.84 -9.45
N HIS A 181 -1.39 -8.79 -9.44
CA HIS A 181 -0.88 -7.97 -10.57
C HIS A 181 -1.51 -6.61 -10.91
N THR A 182 -2.60 -6.14 -10.29
CA THR A 182 -3.09 -4.75 -10.55
C THR A 182 -3.38 -3.90 -9.32
N VAL A 183 -3.21 -4.44 -8.10
CA VAL A 183 -3.71 -3.84 -6.85
C VAL A 183 -2.59 -3.55 -5.83
N VAL A 184 -1.34 -3.39 -6.26
CA VAL A 184 -0.24 -3.04 -5.32
C VAL A 184 -0.46 -1.65 -4.70
N GLY A 185 -0.98 -0.68 -5.46
CA GLY A 185 -1.16 0.71 -5.00
C GLY A 185 -2.36 0.97 -4.08
N THR A 186 -3.31 0.04 -3.94
CA THR A 186 -4.46 0.24 -3.02
C THR A 186 -4.14 -0.25 -1.61
N ALA A 187 -3.22 -1.20 -1.47
CA ALA A 187 -2.90 -1.81 -0.18
C ALA A 187 -2.21 -0.84 0.80
N GLN A 188 -1.53 0.19 0.29
CA GLN A 188 -0.73 1.18 1.04
C GLN A 188 -1.52 2.04 2.04
N TYR A 189 -2.84 2.06 1.92
CA TYR A 189 -3.73 2.87 2.76
C TYR A 189 -4.78 2.02 3.50
N LEU A 190 -4.67 0.69 3.44
CA LEU A 190 -5.62 -0.20 4.10
C LEU A 190 -5.48 -0.11 5.63
N SER A 191 -6.61 0.00 6.31
CA SER A 191 -6.62 -0.18 7.77
C SER A 191 -6.35 -1.64 8.17
N PRO A 192 -5.82 -1.89 9.39
CA PRO A 192 -5.54 -3.25 9.88
C PRO A 192 -6.76 -4.17 9.83
N GLU A 193 -7.94 -3.64 10.13
CA GLU A 193 -9.20 -4.36 10.06
C GLU A 193 -9.62 -4.72 8.64
N GLN A 194 -9.40 -3.84 7.66
CA GLN A 194 -9.65 -4.16 6.25
C GLN A 194 -8.70 -5.25 5.76
N ALA A 195 -7.42 -5.17 6.14
CA ALA A 195 -6.43 -6.19 5.81
C ALA A 195 -6.76 -7.57 6.40
N ARG A 196 -7.50 -7.63 7.52
CA ARG A 196 -7.98 -8.88 8.14
C ARG A 196 -9.39 -9.30 7.70
N GLY A 197 -10.07 -8.49 6.88
CA GLY A 197 -11.48 -8.73 6.52
C GLY A 197 -12.46 -8.58 7.69
N GLU A 198 -12.11 -7.81 8.72
CA GLU A 198 -13.00 -7.49 9.83
C GLU A 198 -14.03 -6.40 9.45
N SER A 199 -15.00 -6.13 10.34
CA SER A 199 -15.96 -5.05 10.13
C SER A 199 -15.26 -3.69 10.08
N VAL A 200 -15.60 -2.84 9.10
CA VAL A 200 -14.99 -1.51 8.91
C VAL A 200 -15.90 -0.43 9.49
N ASP A 201 -15.33 0.50 10.25
CA ASP A 201 -16.04 1.63 10.86
C ASP A 201 -15.35 2.98 10.56
N ALA A 202 -15.88 4.08 11.09
CA ALA A 202 -15.34 5.44 10.88
C ALA A 202 -13.84 5.57 11.21
N ARG A 203 -13.34 4.80 12.18
CA ARG A 203 -11.95 4.82 12.64
C ARG A 203 -10.98 4.16 11.66
N SER A 204 -11.51 3.40 10.70
CA SER A 204 -10.76 2.88 9.56
C SER A 204 -10.38 4.02 8.61
N ASP A 205 -11.31 4.95 8.32
CA ASP A 205 -11.03 6.13 7.49
C ASP A 205 -9.99 7.05 8.15
N LEU A 206 -10.01 7.18 9.49
CA LEU A 206 -9.03 7.98 10.24
C LEU A 206 -7.62 7.37 10.19
N TYR A 207 -7.52 6.03 10.16
CA TYR A 207 -6.24 5.35 9.94
C TYR A 207 -5.70 5.63 8.54
N SER A 208 -6.52 5.44 7.51
CA SER A 208 -6.13 5.73 6.12
C SER A 208 -5.79 7.21 5.90
N THR A 209 -6.48 8.12 6.60
CA THR A 209 -6.14 9.55 6.63
C THR A 209 -4.77 9.80 7.30
N GLY A 210 -4.43 9.01 8.33
CA GLY A 210 -3.08 8.99 8.91
C GLY A 210 -2.01 8.53 7.91
N CYS A 211 -2.30 7.52 7.09
CA CYS A 211 -1.41 7.08 6.01
C CYS A 211 -1.22 8.19 4.95
N LEU A 212 -2.30 8.88 4.57
CA LEU A 212 -2.26 10.01 3.64
C LEU A 212 -1.41 11.16 4.20
N LEU A 213 -1.62 11.55 5.47
CA LEU A 213 -0.84 12.60 6.11
C LEU A 213 0.65 12.23 6.22
N TYR A 214 0.94 10.96 6.54
CA TYR A 214 2.32 10.44 6.56
C TYR A 214 2.99 10.67 5.20
N GLU A 215 2.36 10.20 4.12
CA GLU A 215 2.93 10.30 2.78
C GLU A 215 3.09 11.73 2.30
N LEU A 216 2.12 12.60 2.58
CA LEU A 216 2.23 14.03 2.28
C LEU A 216 3.48 14.65 2.91
N LEU A 217 3.81 14.28 4.16
CA LEU A 217 4.95 14.85 4.87
C LEU A 217 6.29 14.18 4.56
N THR A 218 6.30 12.93 4.09
CA THR A 218 7.55 12.18 3.88
C THR A 218 7.82 11.80 2.43
N GLY A 219 6.91 12.09 1.51
CA GLY A 219 6.98 11.70 0.09
C GLY A 219 6.78 10.21 -0.18
N GLN A 220 6.48 9.41 0.85
CA GLN A 220 6.32 7.95 0.76
C GLN A 220 5.35 7.42 1.81
N PRO A 221 4.56 6.38 1.52
CA PRO A 221 3.60 5.82 2.48
C PRO A 221 4.32 5.17 3.68
N PRO A 222 3.60 4.95 4.81
CA PRO A 222 4.19 4.39 6.04
C PRO A 222 4.73 2.97 5.88
N PHE A 223 4.20 2.21 4.92
CA PHE A 223 4.55 0.81 4.65
C PHE A 223 4.75 0.59 3.16
N GLN A 224 5.78 -0.17 2.81
CA GLN A 224 6.18 -0.46 1.44
C GLN A 224 6.59 -1.93 1.32
N GLY A 225 6.31 -2.55 0.19
CA GLY A 225 6.69 -3.93 -0.07
C GLY A 225 6.39 -4.36 -1.50
N ASP A 226 6.99 -5.47 -1.90
CA ASP A 226 6.93 -5.97 -3.28
C ASP A 226 5.58 -6.62 -3.63
N SER A 227 4.70 -6.82 -2.64
CA SER A 227 3.36 -7.36 -2.81
C SER A 227 2.31 -6.68 -1.93
N ALA A 228 1.07 -6.67 -2.41
CA ALA A 228 -0.07 -6.14 -1.64
C ALA A 228 -0.26 -6.89 -0.31
N VAL A 229 0.02 -8.19 -0.27
CA VAL A 229 -0.06 -9.03 0.93
C VAL A 229 1.02 -8.63 1.94
N ALA A 230 2.25 -8.36 1.49
CA ALA A 230 3.32 -7.90 2.36
C ALA A 230 2.97 -6.56 3.01
N ILE A 231 2.46 -5.60 2.22
CA ILE A 231 2.01 -4.29 2.75
C ILE A 231 0.84 -4.46 3.74
N ALA A 232 -0.13 -5.33 3.42
CA ALA A 232 -1.24 -5.63 4.33
C ALA A 232 -0.75 -6.23 5.67
N TYR A 233 0.25 -7.12 5.63
CA TYR A 233 0.88 -7.67 6.83
C TYR A 233 1.53 -6.57 7.69
N GLN A 234 2.24 -5.63 7.07
CA GLN A 234 2.85 -4.49 7.77
C GLN A 234 1.78 -3.62 8.43
N HIS A 235 0.67 -3.31 7.74
CA HIS A 235 -0.45 -2.60 8.37
C HIS A 235 -1.01 -3.36 9.59
N VAL A 236 -1.03 -4.70 9.58
CA VAL A 236 -1.56 -5.51 10.69
C VAL A 236 -0.59 -5.62 11.87
N ARG A 237 0.72 -5.67 11.64
CA ARG A 237 1.72 -6.02 12.67
C ARG A 237 2.77 -4.95 12.95
N GLU A 238 3.23 -4.24 11.93
CA GLU A 238 4.41 -3.39 12.04
C GLU A 238 4.04 -1.97 12.48
N ILE A 239 4.87 -1.40 13.34
CA ILE A 239 4.71 -0.01 13.78
C ILE A 239 5.44 0.87 12.75
N PRO A 240 4.79 1.90 12.20
CA PRO A 240 5.41 2.75 11.18
C PRO A 240 6.60 3.51 11.77
N LYS A 241 7.58 3.83 10.93
CA LYS A 241 8.68 4.73 11.31
C LYS A 241 8.10 6.10 11.68
N ARG A 242 8.85 6.92 12.43
CA ARG A 242 8.41 8.29 12.72
C ARG A 242 8.60 9.16 11.48
N PRO A 243 7.61 9.96 11.06
CA PRO A 243 7.79 10.95 10.01
C PRO A 243 9.04 11.81 10.21
N SER A 244 9.29 12.31 11.42
CA SER A 244 10.49 13.09 11.76
C SER A 244 11.83 12.37 11.56
N SER A 245 11.84 11.02 11.54
CA SER A 245 13.04 10.24 11.25
C SER A 245 13.37 10.16 9.76
N LEU A 246 12.40 10.49 8.90
CA LEU A 246 12.54 10.52 7.43
C LEU A 246 12.64 11.96 6.91
N ALA A 247 11.88 12.87 7.51
CA ALA A 247 11.82 14.29 7.15
C ALA A 247 12.04 15.14 8.42
N ALA A 248 13.26 15.69 8.57
CA ALA A 248 13.72 16.34 9.80
C ALA A 248 12.99 17.66 10.15
N ASP A 249 12.28 18.24 9.19
CA ASP A 249 11.44 19.42 9.37
C ASP A 249 10.07 19.12 9.98
N VAL A 250 9.66 17.84 10.03
CA VAL A 250 8.40 17.42 10.66
C VAL A 250 8.50 17.54 12.19
N PRO A 251 7.68 18.38 12.84
CA PRO A 251 7.68 18.51 14.29
C PRO A 251 7.14 17.26 14.99
N GLU A 252 7.62 16.99 16.21
CA GLU A 252 7.14 15.90 17.06
C GLU A 252 5.61 15.95 17.28
N SER A 253 5.01 17.15 17.30
CA SER A 253 3.56 17.29 17.42
C SER A 253 2.80 16.62 16.27
N LEU A 254 3.34 16.64 15.04
CA LEU A 254 2.77 15.94 13.89
C LEU A 254 3.03 14.43 13.94
N ASP A 255 4.21 13.99 14.40
CA ASP A 255 4.48 12.57 14.65
C ASP A 255 3.40 11.98 15.57
N ARG A 256 3.06 12.69 16.66
CA ARG A 256 2.07 12.23 17.64
C ARG A 256 0.68 12.06 17.02
N VAL A 257 0.25 13.01 16.18
CA VAL A 257 -1.04 12.93 15.47
C VAL A 257 -1.06 11.73 14.54
N ILE A 258 0.00 11.56 13.74
CA ILE A 258 0.11 10.48 12.75
C ILE A 258 0.15 9.11 13.44
N LEU A 259 0.99 8.93 14.46
CA LEU A 259 1.13 7.67 15.16
C LEU A 259 -0.15 7.27 15.92
N LYS A 260 -0.88 8.24 16.48
CA LYS A 260 -2.20 7.97 17.07
C LYS A 260 -3.21 7.51 16.02
N SER A 261 -3.24 8.13 14.84
CA SER A 261 -4.10 7.67 13.74
C SER A 261 -3.71 6.28 13.23
N LEU A 262 -2.41 5.97 13.22
CA LEU A 262 -1.84 4.70 12.76
C LEU A 262 -1.80 3.60 13.85
N ALA A 263 -2.46 3.81 14.99
CA ALA A 263 -2.58 2.80 16.03
C ALA A 263 -3.27 1.53 15.50
N LYS A 264 -2.78 0.35 15.91
CA LYS A 264 -3.30 -0.92 15.39
C LYS A 264 -4.68 -1.24 15.93
N SER A 265 -4.89 -1.03 17.23
CA SER A 265 -6.21 -1.08 17.85
C SER A 265 -7.01 0.16 17.47
N ARG A 266 -8.31 -0.03 17.19
CA ARG A 266 -9.21 1.08 16.84
C ARG A 266 -9.53 1.96 18.05
N ASP A 267 -9.50 1.39 19.25
CA ASP A 267 -9.81 2.11 20.49
C ASP A 267 -8.67 3.07 20.89
N ASP A 268 -7.46 2.81 20.41
CA ASP A 268 -6.30 3.65 20.66
C ASP A 268 -6.18 4.82 19.64
N ARG A 269 -7.00 4.80 18.58
CA ARG A 269 -7.06 5.86 17.56
C ARG A 269 -7.91 7.05 18.02
N TYR A 270 -7.96 8.10 17.20
CA TYR A 270 -9.04 9.07 17.27
C TYR A 270 -10.39 8.38 17.04
N GLN A 271 -11.40 8.74 17.84
CA GLN A 271 -12.73 8.14 17.74
C GLN A 271 -13.63 8.85 16.72
N ASP A 272 -13.29 10.08 16.33
CA ASP A 272 -13.97 10.84 15.28
C ASP A 272 -13.03 11.83 14.58
N ALA A 273 -13.47 12.29 13.40
CA ALA A 273 -12.70 13.17 12.53
C ALA A 273 -12.50 14.58 13.13
N ALA A 274 -13.46 15.08 13.92
CA ALA A 274 -13.39 16.40 14.53
C ALA A 274 -12.23 16.49 15.54
N HIS A 275 -12.06 15.47 16.39
CA HIS A 275 -10.94 15.40 17.32
C HIS A 275 -9.59 15.29 16.61
N MET A 276 -9.49 14.47 15.56
CA MET A 276 -8.25 14.36 14.77
C MET A 276 -7.90 15.70 14.10
N ARG A 277 -8.90 16.41 13.55
CA ARG A 277 -8.70 17.71 12.91
C ARG A 277 -8.24 18.77 13.90
N ALA A 278 -8.82 18.79 15.10
CA ALA A 278 -8.42 19.73 16.16
C ALA A 278 -6.96 19.51 16.58
N ASP A 279 -6.54 18.27 16.81
CA ASP A 279 -5.16 17.92 17.15
C ASP A 279 -4.19 18.25 15.99
N LEU A 280 -4.57 17.98 14.73
CA LEU A 280 -3.77 18.34 13.55
C LEU A 280 -3.52 19.86 13.46
N GLN A 281 -4.58 20.67 13.62
CA GLN A 281 -4.48 22.13 13.59
C GLN A 281 -3.72 22.70 14.80
N ALA A 282 -3.76 22.01 15.95
CA ALA A 282 -2.96 22.37 17.10
C ALA A 282 -1.47 22.05 16.86
N ALA A 283 -1.17 20.86 16.33
CA ALA A 283 0.18 20.42 15.99
C ALA A 283 0.87 21.37 15.01
N ALA A 284 0.15 21.76 13.94
CA ALA A 284 0.64 22.68 12.91
C ALA A 284 1.00 24.08 13.45
N ARG A 285 0.37 24.49 14.56
CA ARG A 285 0.64 25.76 15.26
C ARG A 285 1.67 25.63 16.39
N GLY A 286 2.28 24.45 16.55
CA GLY A 286 3.22 24.17 17.64
C GLY A 286 2.56 24.14 19.03
N MET A 287 1.24 23.95 19.10
CA MET A 287 0.52 23.85 20.37
C MET A 287 0.51 22.40 20.88
N SER A 288 0.19 22.22 22.17
CA SER A 288 0.04 20.89 22.77
C SER A 288 -1.12 20.13 22.12
N VAL A 289 -0.88 18.87 21.75
CA VAL A 289 -1.90 17.94 21.25
C VAL A 289 -2.31 16.92 22.31
N ALA A 290 -3.54 16.41 22.21
CA ALA A 290 -4.04 15.36 23.10
C ALA A 290 -3.48 13.96 22.75
N ALA A 291 -2.95 13.77 21.54
CA ALA A 291 -2.24 12.55 21.15
C ALA A 291 -1.06 12.24 22.10
N PRO A 292 -0.83 10.99 22.52
CA PRO A 292 0.28 10.65 23.41
C PRO A 292 1.65 10.88 22.74
N ALA A 293 2.72 10.89 23.53
CA ALA A 293 4.08 11.11 23.01
C ALA A 293 4.47 10.02 21.99
N ALA A 294 5.29 10.35 20.99
CA ALA A 294 5.66 9.40 19.93
C ALA A 294 6.36 8.13 20.48
N ASP A 295 7.12 8.27 21.57
CA ASP A 295 7.80 7.16 22.25
C ASP A 295 6.87 6.13 22.90
N SER A 296 5.61 6.48 23.22
CA SER A 296 4.68 5.53 23.83
C SER A 296 4.23 4.42 22.88
N TRP A 297 4.41 4.60 21.58
CA TRP A 297 4.04 3.65 20.54
C TRP A 297 5.18 2.69 20.19
N SER A 298 6.41 3.01 20.57
CA SER A 298 7.54 2.10 20.40
C SER A 298 7.48 1.02 21.49
N PRO A 299 7.74 -0.26 21.17
CA PRO A 299 7.93 -1.28 22.19
C PRO A 299 9.24 -0.93 22.91
N ALA A 300 9.15 -0.12 23.96
CA ALA A 300 10.26 0.09 24.85
C ALA A 300 10.64 -1.26 25.45
N THR A 301 11.87 -1.69 25.16
CA THR A 301 12.58 -2.69 25.93
C THR A 301 12.45 -2.30 27.39
N SER A 302 11.60 -3.01 28.12
CA SER A 302 11.44 -2.85 29.56
C SER A 302 12.71 -3.36 30.24
N VAL A 303 13.76 -2.54 30.25
CA VAL A 303 14.97 -2.79 31.02
C VAL A 303 14.92 -1.92 32.28
N MET A 304 14.53 -2.58 33.36
CA MET A 304 14.89 -2.28 34.76
C MET A 304 14.58 -0.88 35.30
N ALA A 305 13.35 -0.71 35.81
CA ALA A 305 13.16 0.05 37.04
C ALA A 305 13.19 -0.94 38.22
N SER A 306 14.30 -0.97 38.97
CA SER A 306 14.39 -1.68 40.25
C SER A 306 13.35 -1.13 41.23
N PRO A 307 12.51 -1.97 41.86
CA PRO A 307 11.88 -1.59 43.11
C PRO A 307 12.91 -1.79 44.22
N ALA A 308 13.40 -0.68 44.78
CA ALA A 308 14.08 -0.71 46.07
C ALA A 308 13.07 -1.15 47.14
N ALA A 309 13.50 -2.11 47.94
CA ALA A 309 12.72 -2.81 48.95
C ALA A 309 12.29 -1.93 50.12
N GLU A 310 11.09 -2.19 50.64
CA GLU A 310 10.84 -2.25 52.09
C GLU A 310 9.97 -3.47 52.44
N PRO A 311 10.08 -4.01 53.68
CA PRO A 311 10.01 -5.45 53.90
C PRO A 311 8.76 -5.91 54.70
N VAL A 312 8.22 -7.09 54.30
CA VAL A 312 7.58 -8.19 55.08
C VAL A 312 6.69 -7.85 56.31
N GLN A 313 5.47 -8.43 56.45
CA GLN A 313 5.26 -9.82 56.91
C GLN A 313 3.77 -10.29 56.83
N PRO A 314 3.52 -11.61 56.98
CA PRO A 314 2.48 -12.37 56.27
C PRO A 314 1.34 -12.85 57.17
N THR A 315 0.21 -13.31 56.62
CA THR A 315 -0.50 -14.50 57.13
C THR A 315 -1.40 -15.14 56.07
N SER A 316 -1.24 -16.46 55.98
CA SER A 316 -2.01 -17.50 55.30
C SER A 316 -3.53 -17.40 55.43
N ALA A 317 -4.29 -17.86 54.43
CA ALA A 317 -5.05 -19.12 54.51
C ALA A 317 -6.19 -19.22 53.48
N PHE A 318 -6.31 -20.44 52.99
CA PHE A 318 -7.41 -21.11 52.28
C PHE A 318 -8.86 -20.72 52.66
N ALA A 319 -9.72 -20.95 51.65
CA ALA A 319 -11.03 -21.61 51.71
C ALA A 319 -12.34 -20.76 51.69
N GLN A 320 -13.10 -21.04 50.62
CA GLN A 320 -14.52 -21.43 50.60
C GLN A 320 -15.62 -20.42 50.97
N VAL A 321 -16.45 -20.13 49.96
CA VAL A 321 -17.92 -19.94 50.03
C VAL A 321 -18.57 -20.97 50.98
N PRO A 322 -19.64 -20.62 51.73
CA PRO A 322 -20.98 -20.53 51.12
C PRO A 322 -22.01 -19.57 51.76
N SER A 323 -23.05 -19.33 50.95
CA SER A 323 -24.47 -19.03 51.21
C SER A 323 -24.99 -18.78 52.63
N GLY A 324 -25.88 -17.78 52.74
CA GLY A 324 -27.04 -17.88 53.63
C GLY A 324 -27.69 -16.58 54.11
N SER A 325 -28.89 -16.33 53.59
CA SER A 325 -30.09 -15.82 54.29
C SER A 325 -30.18 -14.38 54.84
N SER A 326 -31.19 -13.66 54.33
CA SER A 326 -31.92 -12.52 54.93
C SER A 326 -32.49 -12.86 56.33
N PRO A 327 -32.96 -11.91 57.18
CA PRO A 327 -34.23 -11.17 56.95
C PRO A 327 -34.41 -9.75 57.56
N ILE A 328 -35.32 -8.98 56.91
CA ILE A 328 -36.45 -8.18 57.44
C ILE A 328 -36.24 -6.93 58.35
N GLN A 329 -36.88 -5.82 57.92
CA GLN A 329 -37.77 -4.83 58.60
C GLN A 329 -37.37 -3.37 58.27
N ALA A 330 -38.06 -2.66 57.35
CA ALA A 330 -39.39 -2.03 57.43
C ALA A 330 -39.45 -0.77 58.32
N ALA A 331 -39.48 0.40 57.67
CA ALA A 331 -40.12 1.63 58.16
C ALA A 331 -40.59 2.48 56.97
N LYS A 332 -41.70 3.18 57.17
CA LYS A 332 -42.73 3.63 56.23
C LYS A 332 -42.95 5.14 56.42
N GLU A 333 -43.23 5.88 55.34
CA GLU A 333 -44.16 7.05 55.19
C GLU A 333 -43.71 7.96 54.02
N ALA A 334 -44.51 8.05 52.95
CA ALA A 334 -45.45 9.15 52.57
C ALA A 334 -44.72 10.24 51.72
N GLU A 335 -45.20 10.83 50.63
CA GLU A 335 -46.47 10.93 49.90
C GLU A 335 -46.17 11.43 48.45
N GLU A 336 -47.16 11.38 47.54
CA GLU A 336 -47.13 11.50 46.06
C GLU A 336 -46.79 12.90 45.43
N PRO A 337 -46.74 13.02 44.08
CA PRO A 337 -47.97 13.26 43.29
C PRO A 337 -48.18 12.37 42.04
N GLU A 338 -49.46 12.24 41.67
CA GLU A 338 -50.09 11.48 40.57
C GLU A 338 -49.74 11.95 39.14
N GLU A 339 -49.75 11.02 38.16
CA GLU A 339 -50.38 11.21 36.83
C GLU A 339 -50.95 9.87 36.27
N LYS A 340 -52.11 9.95 35.61
CA LYS A 340 -53.03 8.86 35.19
C LYS A 340 -52.61 8.13 33.88
N PRO A 341 -53.09 6.90 33.62
CA PRO A 341 -53.30 6.42 32.25
C PRO A 341 -54.78 6.16 31.89
N LYS A 342 -55.09 6.42 30.61
CA LYS A 342 -56.41 6.30 29.97
C LYS A 342 -56.76 4.84 29.65
N SER A 343 -58.03 4.49 29.81
CA SER A 343 -58.64 3.17 29.61
C SER A 343 -58.77 2.76 28.13
N HIS A 344 -58.34 1.54 27.78
CA HIS A 344 -58.57 0.93 26.47
C HIS A 344 -59.85 0.08 26.42
N ALA A 345 -61.02 0.74 26.30
CA ALA A 345 -62.31 0.07 26.14
C ALA A 345 -62.52 -0.59 24.75
N TRP A 346 -61.74 -0.18 23.74
CA TRP A 346 -61.85 -0.67 22.36
C TRP A 346 -61.39 -2.12 22.15
N VAL A 347 -60.54 -2.65 23.02
CA VAL A 347 -60.00 -4.03 22.91
C VAL A 347 -61.08 -5.08 23.17
N TRP A 348 -62.05 -4.79 24.03
CA TRP A 348 -63.15 -5.71 24.34
C TRP A 348 -64.22 -5.78 23.23
N ILE A 349 -64.33 -4.75 22.40
CA ILE A 349 -65.28 -4.72 21.27
C ILE A 349 -64.79 -5.63 20.13
N LEU A 350 -63.48 -5.69 19.90
CA LEU A 350 -62.88 -6.58 18.88
C LEU A 350 -62.99 -8.06 19.26
N VAL A 351 -62.83 -8.39 20.55
CA VAL A 351 -62.99 -9.78 21.04
C VAL A 351 -64.45 -10.23 20.95
N PHE A 352 -65.41 -9.32 21.20
CA PHE A 352 -66.84 -9.61 21.08
C PHE A 352 -67.29 -9.83 19.62
N LEU A 353 -66.76 -9.04 18.67
CA LEU A 353 -67.07 -9.20 17.24
C LEU A 353 -66.52 -10.52 16.67
N LEU A 354 -65.34 -10.95 17.11
CA LEU A 354 -64.77 -12.24 16.72
C LEU A 354 -65.61 -13.42 17.23
N PHE A 355 -66.15 -13.32 18.45
CA PHE A 355 -67.01 -14.34 19.03
C PHE A 355 -68.38 -14.43 18.34
N MET A 356 -68.96 -13.30 17.92
CA MET A 356 -70.20 -13.29 17.13
C MET A 356 -70.04 -13.91 15.74
N ALA A 357 -68.91 -13.68 15.07
CA ALA A 357 -68.64 -14.28 13.76
C ALA A 357 -68.56 -15.82 13.84
N LEU A 358 -67.92 -16.34 14.90
CA LEU A 358 -67.85 -17.77 15.18
C LEU A 358 -69.22 -18.40 15.51
N ALA A 359 -70.09 -17.67 16.21
CA ALA A 359 -71.43 -18.14 16.54
C ALA A 359 -72.36 -18.22 15.30
N VAL A 360 -72.21 -17.31 14.34
CA VAL A 360 -72.99 -17.34 13.08
C VAL A 360 -72.57 -18.52 12.20
N VAL A 361 -71.28 -18.83 12.12
CA VAL A 361 -70.77 -19.99 11.37
C VAL A 361 -71.22 -21.31 12.00
N ALA A 362 -71.23 -21.41 13.33
CA ALA A 362 -71.74 -22.57 14.04
C ALA A 362 -73.28 -22.74 13.87
N GLY A 363 -74.03 -21.63 13.84
CA GLY A 363 -75.48 -21.63 13.62
C GLY A 363 -75.88 -22.07 12.21
N LEU A 364 -75.11 -21.67 11.18
CA LEU A 364 -75.32 -22.10 9.79
C LEU A 364 -74.97 -23.58 9.55
N TRP A 365 -74.10 -24.15 10.38
CA TRP A 365 -73.75 -25.58 10.33
C TRP A 365 -74.83 -26.48 10.96
N ALA A 366 -75.57 -25.96 11.95
CA ALA A 366 -76.61 -26.70 12.69
C ALA A 366 -77.98 -26.75 11.98
N SER A 367 -78.22 -25.94 10.95
CA SER A 367 -79.55 -25.80 10.30
C SER A 367 -79.79 -26.69 9.08
N GLY A 368 -78.90 -27.64 8.77
CA GLY A 368 -79.18 -28.71 7.80
C GLY A 368 -79.46 -28.27 6.36
N ALA A 369 -78.92 -27.14 5.91
CA ALA A 369 -79.33 -26.51 4.65
C ALA A 369 -78.53 -26.91 3.38
N PHE A 370 -77.66 -27.92 3.43
CA PHE A 370 -77.01 -28.46 2.22
C PHE A 370 -76.89 -29.99 2.30
N ASP A 371 -78.04 -30.64 2.14
CA ASP A 371 -78.14 -32.07 1.85
C ASP A 371 -78.04 -32.27 0.33
N SER A 372 -76.87 -32.70 -0.14
CA SER A 372 -76.70 -33.25 -1.48
C SER A 372 -75.59 -34.28 -1.43
N HIS A 373 -75.98 -35.55 -1.42
CA HIS A 373 -75.10 -36.71 -1.37
C HIS A 373 -74.16 -36.78 -2.58
N PRO A 374 -72.85 -37.02 -2.37
CA PRO A 374 -72.08 -37.87 -3.24
C PRO A 374 -71.64 -39.14 -2.50
N THR A 375 -71.75 -40.24 -3.24
CA THR A 375 -71.27 -41.60 -3.05
C THR A 375 -69.98 -41.72 -2.22
N PRO A 376 -69.81 -42.72 -1.32
CA PRO A 376 -68.56 -42.90 -0.58
C PRO A 376 -67.43 -43.29 -1.53
N THR A 377 -66.56 -42.32 -1.83
CA THR A 377 -65.22 -42.59 -2.37
C THR A 377 -64.31 -42.92 -1.19
N PRO A 378 -63.53 -44.03 -1.23
CA PRO A 378 -62.60 -44.36 -0.16
C PRO A 378 -61.53 -43.28 -0.09
N SER A 379 -61.53 -42.49 0.98
CA SER A 379 -60.39 -41.63 1.31
C SER A 379 -59.25 -42.55 1.72
N ALA A 380 -58.28 -42.74 0.83
CA ALA A 380 -57.05 -43.44 1.13
C ALA A 380 -56.32 -42.69 2.24
N THR A 381 -56.29 -43.26 3.44
CA THR A 381 -55.34 -42.88 4.48
C THR A 381 -53.95 -43.26 3.96
N VAL A 382 -53.26 -42.33 3.30
CA VAL A 382 -51.86 -42.57 2.89
C VAL A 382 -51.03 -42.58 4.17
N SER A 383 -50.58 -43.76 4.59
CA SER A 383 -49.65 -43.91 5.71
C SER A 383 -48.36 -43.16 5.39
N LYS A 384 -48.01 -42.18 6.22
CA LYS A 384 -46.75 -41.45 6.14
C LYS A 384 -45.56 -42.39 6.37
N VAL A 385 -44.46 -42.11 5.69
CA VAL A 385 -43.18 -42.85 5.75
C VAL A 385 -42.24 -42.11 6.73
N ASP A 386 -41.52 -42.86 7.57
CA ASP A 386 -40.50 -42.31 8.45
C ASP A 386 -39.17 -42.14 7.69
N VAL A 387 -38.52 -40.98 7.83
CA VAL A 387 -37.18 -40.76 7.25
C VAL A 387 -36.14 -41.64 7.96
N PRO A 388 -35.37 -42.47 7.21
CA PRO A 388 -34.40 -43.41 7.80
C PRO A 388 -33.13 -42.71 8.34
N ASP A 389 -32.38 -43.41 9.21
CA ASP A 389 -31.09 -42.92 9.72
C ASP A 389 -29.96 -43.24 8.73
N VAL A 390 -29.46 -42.19 8.08
CA VAL A 390 -28.38 -42.27 7.08
C VAL A 390 -27.02 -41.82 7.64
N ALA A 391 -26.96 -41.37 8.90
CA ALA A 391 -25.73 -40.84 9.47
C ALA A 391 -24.60 -41.89 9.49
N GLY A 392 -23.41 -41.50 9.03
CA GLY A 392 -22.22 -42.35 8.95
C GLY A 392 -22.19 -43.32 7.76
N GLN A 393 -23.19 -43.29 6.88
CA GLN A 393 -23.21 -44.10 5.64
C GLN A 393 -22.48 -43.39 4.50
N ASP A 394 -21.91 -44.16 3.57
CA ASP A 394 -21.41 -43.66 2.29
C ASP A 394 -22.55 -43.30 1.32
N GLU A 395 -22.26 -42.58 0.23
CA GLU A 395 -23.27 -42.07 -0.73
C GLU A 395 -24.17 -43.19 -1.29
N ASP A 396 -23.59 -44.33 -1.65
CA ASP A 396 -24.33 -45.45 -2.25
C ASP A 396 -25.25 -46.12 -1.21
N SER A 397 -24.75 -46.33 0.01
CA SER A 397 -25.51 -46.89 1.13
C SER A 397 -26.64 -45.96 1.58
N ALA A 398 -26.38 -44.65 1.69
CA ALA A 398 -27.37 -43.65 2.08
C ALA A 398 -28.47 -43.50 1.04
N LYS A 399 -28.10 -43.47 -0.25
CA LYS A 399 -29.06 -43.43 -1.36
C LYS A 399 -29.98 -44.64 -1.34
N LYS A 400 -29.41 -45.84 -1.22
CA LYS A 400 -30.19 -47.07 -1.12
C LYS A 400 -31.15 -47.06 0.06
N THR A 401 -30.67 -46.64 1.23
CA THR A 401 -31.48 -46.55 2.45
C THR A 401 -32.67 -45.59 2.29
N VAL A 402 -32.49 -44.45 1.62
CA VAL A 402 -33.57 -43.48 1.34
C VAL A 402 -34.56 -44.00 0.30
N GLU A 403 -34.06 -44.61 -0.78
CA GLU A 403 -34.90 -45.16 -1.85
C GLU A 403 -35.70 -46.39 -1.39
N ASP A 404 -35.12 -47.27 -0.56
CA ASP A 404 -35.79 -48.44 0.04
C ASP A 404 -36.93 -48.03 0.98
N ALA A 405 -36.87 -46.82 1.57
CA ALA A 405 -37.95 -46.24 2.35
C ALA A 405 -39.09 -45.65 1.47
N GLY A 406 -38.93 -45.61 0.14
CA GLY A 406 -39.91 -45.00 -0.77
C GLY A 406 -39.84 -43.47 -0.84
N LEU A 407 -38.67 -42.90 -0.51
CA LEU A 407 -38.37 -41.46 -0.57
C LEU A 407 -37.40 -41.17 -1.72
N LYS A 408 -37.27 -39.91 -2.12
CA LYS A 408 -36.31 -39.49 -3.16
C LYS A 408 -35.01 -39.02 -2.51
N PHE A 409 -33.88 -39.48 -3.03
CA PHE A 409 -32.57 -39.05 -2.56
C PHE A 409 -32.12 -37.76 -3.28
N ALA A 410 -31.68 -36.77 -2.50
CA ALA A 410 -30.87 -35.65 -2.95
C ALA A 410 -29.58 -35.61 -2.13
N LYS A 411 -28.50 -35.14 -2.73
CA LYS A 411 -27.21 -35.00 -2.07
C LYS A 411 -26.84 -33.54 -1.88
N ASP A 412 -26.21 -33.27 -0.75
CA ASP A 412 -25.56 -32.00 -0.45
C ASP A 412 -24.23 -32.28 0.26
N GLU A 413 -23.29 -31.35 0.17
CA GLU A 413 -21.93 -31.49 0.74
C GLU A 413 -21.68 -30.41 1.78
N VAL A 414 -21.23 -30.82 2.98
CA VAL A 414 -20.98 -29.92 4.11
C VAL A 414 -19.59 -30.20 4.69
N ALA A 415 -18.88 -29.14 5.09
CA ALA A 415 -17.63 -29.30 5.82
C ALA A 415 -17.92 -29.81 7.23
N ASN A 416 -17.21 -30.86 7.67
CA ASN A 416 -17.34 -31.40 9.02
C ASN A 416 -15.98 -31.93 9.51
N ASP A 417 -15.57 -31.48 10.68
CA ASP A 417 -14.29 -31.81 11.32
C ASP A 417 -14.33 -33.12 12.12
N THR A 418 -15.52 -33.59 12.51
CA THR A 418 -15.73 -34.81 13.29
C THR A 418 -16.05 -36.05 12.44
N VAL A 419 -16.62 -35.85 11.25
CA VAL A 419 -17.02 -36.91 10.33
C VAL A 419 -16.06 -36.95 9.15
N SER A 420 -15.47 -38.12 8.89
CA SER A 420 -14.55 -38.32 7.75
C SER A 420 -15.20 -37.97 6.41
N ALA A 421 -14.41 -37.46 5.47
CA ALA A 421 -14.89 -37.10 4.14
C ALA A 421 -15.57 -38.29 3.43
N GLY A 422 -16.70 -38.03 2.77
CA GLY A 422 -17.50 -39.02 2.04
C GLY A 422 -18.56 -39.73 2.88
N LEU A 423 -18.69 -39.44 4.17
CA LEU A 423 -19.72 -40.01 5.05
C LEU A 423 -20.84 -39.00 5.33
N ALA A 424 -22.08 -39.50 5.40
CA ALA A 424 -23.26 -38.70 5.70
C ALA A 424 -23.21 -38.14 7.14
N VAL A 425 -23.38 -36.83 7.27
CA VAL A 425 -23.41 -36.07 8.54
C VAL A 425 -24.83 -35.98 9.06
N SER A 426 -25.78 -35.65 8.19
CA SER A 426 -27.19 -35.40 8.54
C SER A 426 -28.09 -35.52 7.32
N SER A 427 -29.40 -35.47 7.53
CA SER A 427 -30.41 -35.37 6.46
C SER A 427 -31.48 -34.33 6.76
N ASP A 428 -32.08 -33.77 5.72
CA ASP A 428 -33.24 -32.88 5.77
C ASP A 428 -34.35 -33.42 4.84
N PRO A 429 -35.54 -33.78 5.34
CA PRO A 429 -35.96 -33.77 6.75
C PRO A 429 -35.14 -34.71 7.66
N SER A 430 -35.03 -34.36 8.95
CA SER A 430 -34.24 -35.13 9.91
C SER A 430 -34.79 -36.53 10.16
N LYS A 431 -33.93 -37.46 10.59
CA LYS A 431 -34.30 -38.85 10.88
C LYS A 431 -35.53 -38.97 11.80
N GLY A 432 -36.42 -39.91 11.49
CA GLY A 432 -37.68 -40.14 12.21
C GLY A 432 -38.80 -39.14 11.91
N THR A 433 -38.58 -38.18 11.00
CA THR A 433 -39.65 -37.27 10.53
C THR A 433 -40.63 -38.04 9.65
N LYS A 434 -41.94 -37.86 9.87
CA LYS A 434 -43.00 -38.48 9.07
C LYS A 434 -43.33 -37.63 7.85
N VAL A 435 -42.99 -38.13 6.67
CA VAL A 435 -43.18 -37.44 5.39
C VAL A 435 -44.09 -38.25 4.47
N ASP A 436 -44.62 -37.59 3.44
CA ASP A 436 -45.43 -38.27 2.44
C ASP A 436 -44.52 -39.10 1.51
N PRO A 437 -44.96 -40.28 1.02
CA PRO A 437 -44.19 -41.08 0.08
C PRO A 437 -43.71 -40.26 -1.13
N GLY A 438 -42.46 -40.46 -1.54
CA GLY A 438 -41.84 -39.73 -2.65
C GLY A 438 -41.34 -38.31 -2.32
N THR A 439 -41.39 -37.89 -1.05
CA THR A 439 -40.72 -36.67 -0.56
C THR A 439 -39.21 -36.79 -0.76
N THR A 440 -38.56 -35.69 -1.13
CA THR A 440 -37.10 -35.62 -1.27
C THR A 440 -36.44 -35.45 0.10
N VAL A 441 -35.48 -36.34 0.41
CA VAL A 441 -34.59 -36.25 1.56
C VAL A 441 -33.21 -35.86 1.04
N THR A 442 -32.74 -34.68 1.46
CA THR A 442 -31.38 -34.20 1.18
C THR A 442 -30.45 -34.76 2.24
N VAL A 443 -29.46 -35.55 1.83
CA VAL A 443 -28.42 -36.10 2.72
C VAL A 443 -27.17 -35.25 2.58
N HIS A 444 -26.69 -34.71 3.69
CA HIS A 444 -25.48 -33.89 3.76
C HIS A 444 -24.26 -34.78 4.02
N PHE A 445 -23.29 -34.82 3.10
CA PHE A 445 -22.05 -35.59 3.23
C PHE A 445 -20.88 -34.72 3.66
N SER A 446 -20.02 -35.26 4.51
CA SER A 446 -18.82 -34.55 4.97
C SER A 446 -17.81 -34.39 3.84
N THR A 447 -17.24 -33.21 3.68
CA THR A 447 -16.03 -32.98 2.85
C THR A 447 -14.73 -33.05 3.66
N GLY A 448 -14.83 -33.43 4.94
CA GLY A 448 -13.74 -33.40 5.92
C GLY A 448 -13.50 -32.02 6.55
N SER A 449 -12.45 -31.89 7.36
CA SER A 449 -12.06 -30.61 7.98
C SER A 449 -11.87 -29.53 6.92
N ALA A 450 -12.48 -28.35 7.11
CA ALA A 450 -12.34 -27.21 6.20
C ALA A 450 -10.88 -26.73 6.08
N THR A 451 -10.04 -27.03 7.08
CA THR A 451 -8.63 -26.62 7.12
C THR A 451 -7.68 -27.82 7.17
N VAL A 452 -6.51 -27.65 6.56
CA VAL A 452 -5.38 -28.59 6.54
C VAL A 452 -4.08 -27.84 6.87
N LYS A 453 -3.13 -28.52 7.52
CA LYS A 453 -1.81 -27.93 7.80
C LYS A 453 -0.90 -28.08 6.58
N VAL A 454 -0.15 -27.02 6.27
CA VAL A 454 0.90 -27.07 5.25
C VAL A 454 1.96 -28.09 5.71
N PRO A 455 2.27 -29.12 4.90
CA PRO A 455 3.29 -30.10 5.23
C PRO A 455 4.68 -29.47 5.23
N ASP A 456 5.63 -30.06 5.97
CA ASP A 456 7.03 -29.68 5.90
C ASP A 456 7.66 -30.23 4.61
N LEU A 457 8.11 -29.30 3.76
CA LEU A 457 8.66 -29.60 2.43
C LEU A 457 10.14 -29.22 2.32
N GLU A 458 10.79 -28.74 3.37
CA GLU A 458 12.20 -28.33 3.32
C GLU A 458 13.09 -29.49 2.84
N GLY A 459 14.02 -29.18 1.93
CA GLY A 459 14.97 -30.14 1.36
C GLY A 459 14.36 -31.13 0.35
N LYS A 460 13.05 -31.11 0.10
CA LYS A 460 12.41 -31.95 -0.94
C LYS A 460 12.66 -31.40 -2.34
N THR A 461 12.54 -32.27 -3.34
CA THR A 461 12.48 -31.84 -4.74
C THR A 461 11.15 -31.13 -5.03
N GLN A 462 11.09 -30.30 -6.07
CA GLN A 462 9.84 -29.69 -6.50
C GLN A 462 8.74 -30.73 -6.77
N GLU A 463 9.10 -31.87 -7.38
CA GLU A 463 8.17 -32.94 -7.70
C GLU A 463 7.60 -33.58 -6.43
N ASP A 464 8.48 -33.94 -5.49
CA ASP A 464 8.09 -34.53 -4.20
C ASP A 464 7.27 -33.56 -3.35
N ALA A 465 7.62 -32.27 -3.38
CA ALA A 465 6.91 -31.21 -2.68
C ALA A 465 5.48 -31.06 -3.22
N ARG A 466 5.31 -31.02 -4.54
CA ARG A 466 3.97 -30.95 -5.17
C ARG A 466 3.12 -32.18 -4.89
N LYS A 467 3.74 -33.37 -4.86
CA LYS A 467 3.05 -34.60 -4.49
C LYS A 467 2.56 -34.54 -3.03
N ALA A 468 3.42 -34.13 -2.11
CA ALA A 468 3.07 -34.00 -0.69
C ALA A 468 1.96 -32.94 -0.45
N LEU A 469 1.96 -31.83 -1.19
CA LEU A 469 0.88 -30.84 -1.16
C LEU A 469 -0.45 -31.45 -1.61
N LYS A 470 -0.46 -32.17 -2.74
CA LYS A 470 -1.67 -32.82 -3.26
C LYS A 470 -2.23 -33.86 -2.29
N GLU A 471 -1.36 -34.64 -1.64
CA GLU A 471 -1.75 -35.61 -0.60
C GLU A 471 -2.34 -34.93 0.64
N ALA A 472 -1.86 -33.73 0.97
CA ALA A 472 -2.45 -32.89 2.02
C ALA A 472 -3.74 -32.16 1.58
N GLY A 473 -4.20 -32.32 0.32
CA GLY A 473 -5.36 -31.58 -0.19
C GLY A 473 -5.08 -30.09 -0.41
N LEU A 474 -3.82 -29.74 -0.68
CA LEU A 474 -3.36 -28.40 -1.02
C LEU A 474 -2.90 -28.37 -2.48
N GLU A 475 -2.87 -27.19 -3.08
CA GLU A 475 -2.43 -27.01 -4.47
C GLU A 475 -0.99 -26.51 -4.53
N GLY A 476 -0.19 -27.06 -5.45
CA GLY A 476 1.17 -26.57 -5.68
C GLY A 476 1.17 -25.29 -6.49
N GLY A 477 1.60 -24.18 -5.89
CA GLY A 477 1.62 -22.85 -6.49
C GLY A 477 2.79 -22.56 -7.41
N ASN A 478 3.19 -21.30 -7.47
CA ASN A 478 4.35 -20.88 -8.24
C ASN A 478 5.65 -21.31 -7.55
N THR A 479 6.68 -21.49 -8.37
CA THR A 479 8.04 -21.77 -7.90
C THR A 479 8.90 -20.52 -8.07
N THR A 480 9.50 -20.03 -7.00
CA THR A 480 10.53 -18.97 -7.04
C THR A 480 11.90 -19.56 -6.70
N LEU A 481 12.96 -18.86 -7.10
CA LEU A 481 14.34 -19.25 -6.84
C LEU A 481 14.98 -18.27 -5.86
N GLU A 482 15.70 -18.77 -4.87
CA GLU A 482 16.44 -17.98 -3.89
C GLU A 482 17.82 -18.60 -3.63
N ASP A 483 18.80 -17.78 -3.28
CA ASP A 483 20.15 -18.23 -2.96
C ASP A 483 20.18 -18.83 -1.55
N SER A 484 20.82 -19.99 -1.41
CA SER A 484 20.96 -20.66 -0.12
C SER A 484 22.28 -21.41 -0.04
N SER A 485 23.06 -21.09 0.99
CA SER A 485 24.32 -21.77 1.30
C SER A 485 24.13 -23.11 2.03
N SER A 486 22.94 -23.35 2.59
CA SER A 486 22.60 -24.56 3.37
C SER A 486 21.77 -25.57 2.59
N VAL A 487 20.96 -25.12 1.62
CA VAL A 487 20.03 -25.96 0.87
C VAL A 487 20.60 -26.24 -0.53
N ALA A 488 20.69 -27.51 -0.90
CA ALA A 488 21.19 -27.92 -2.21
C ALA A 488 20.32 -27.39 -3.37
N LYS A 489 20.94 -27.17 -4.53
CA LYS A 489 20.26 -26.73 -5.76
C LYS A 489 19.01 -27.56 -6.07
N ASP A 490 17.95 -26.89 -6.53
CA ASP A 490 16.66 -27.47 -6.91
C ASP A 490 15.94 -28.20 -5.76
N ARG A 491 16.23 -27.81 -4.51
CA ARG A 491 15.52 -28.25 -3.31
C ARG A 491 14.76 -27.09 -2.69
N VAL A 492 13.61 -27.41 -2.08
CA VAL A 492 12.78 -26.43 -1.37
C VAL A 492 13.54 -25.89 -0.16
N ILE A 493 13.66 -24.56 -0.08
CA ILE A 493 14.17 -23.84 1.09
C ILE A 493 13.02 -23.67 2.08
N TYR A 494 11.90 -23.13 1.61
CA TYR A 494 10.67 -22.99 2.39
C TYR A 494 9.45 -22.89 1.46
N THR A 495 8.27 -22.88 2.07
CA THR A 495 6.98 -22.72 1.39
C THR A 495 6.30 -21.45 1.84
N ASP A 496 5.43 -20.90 0.99
CA ASP A 496 4.53 -19.80 1.35
C ASP A 496 3.08 -20.18 1.00
N PRO A 497 2.17 -20.36 1.98
CA PRO A 497 2.37 -20.22 3.43
C PRO A 497 3.39 -21.21 4.02
N SER A 498 3.98 -20.86 5.17
CA SER A 498 5.05 -21.65 5.81
C SER A 498 4.55 -22.99 6.36
N ALA A 499 5.44 -23.98 6.41
CA ALA A 499 5.16 -25.30 6.95
C ALA A 499 4.53 -25.23 8.36
N GLY A 500 3.51 -26.07 8.59
CA GLY A 500 2.75 -26.11 9.84
C GLY A 500 1.58 -25.12 9.93
N THR A 501 1.49 -24.14 9.04
CA THR A 501 0.38 -23.17 8.98
C THR A 501 -0.92 -23.90 8.65
N SER A 502 -2.00 -23.59 9.37
CA SER A 502 -3.33 -24.13 9.08
C SER A 502 -4.00 -23.26 8.02
N VAL A 503 -4.30 -23.83 6.86
CA VAL A 503 -4.89 -23.15 5.70
C VAL A 503 -6.15 -23.89 5.25
N GLU A 504 -6.99 -23.26 4.44
CA GLU A 504 -8.17 -23.94 3.90
C GLU A 504 -7.75 -25.04 2.90
N ARG A 505 -8.51 -26.13 2.84
CA ARG A 505 -8.29 -27.17 1.82
C ARG A 505 -8.42 -26.54 0.43
N GLY A 506 -7.51 -26.88 -0.49
CA GLY A 506 -7.41 -26.27 -1.82
C GLY A 506 -6.56 -24.99 -1.87
N THR A 507 -6.05 -24.50 -0.74
CA THR A 507 -5.12 -23.36 -0.73
C THR A 507 -3.87 -23.69 -1.53
N THR A 508 -3.45 -22.73 -2.36
CA THR A 508 -2.22 -22.80 -3.14
C THR A 508 -1.00 -22.50 -2.25
N VAL A 509 -0.01 -23.38 -2.27
CA VAL A 509 1.27 -23.23 -1.53
C VAL A 509 2.41 -23.07 -2.53
N ASN A 510 3.03 -21.90 -2.51
CA ASN A 510 4.20 -21.59 -3.33
C ASN A 510 5.46 -22.27 -2.79
N LEU A 511 6.38 -22.59 -3.69
CA LEU A 511 7.64 -23.27 -3.37
C LEU A 511 8.80 -22.33 -3.66
N VAL A 512 9.68 -22.12 -2.69
CA VAL A 512 10.95 -21.41 -2.90
C VAL A 512 12.06 -22.44 -3.00
N LEU A 513 12.73 -22.52 -4.15
CA LEU A 513 13.83 -23.47 -4.38
C LEU A 513 15.19 -22.79 -4.32
N SER A 514 16.19 -23.53 -3.86
CA SER A 514 17.58 -23.09 -3.87
C SER A 514 18.15 -23.05 -5.29
N THR A 515 18.76 -21.91 -5.65
CA THR A 515 19.59 -21.77 -6.86
C THR A 515 20.89 -22.58 -6.78
N GLY A 516 21.31 -22.95 -5.56
CA GLY A 516 22.63 -23.49 -5.24
C GLY A 516 23.74 -22.43 -5.17
N ASN A 517 23.40 -21.15 -5.30
CA ASN A 517 24.33 -20.04 -5.18
C ASN A 517 24.37 -19.52 -3.75
N THR A 518 25.44 -18.79 -3.44
CA THR A 518 25.67 -18.13 -2.16
C THR A 518 25.86 -16.63 -2.40
N SER A 519 25.48 -15.80 -1.44
CA SER A 519 25.68 -14.35 -1.55
C SER A 519 27.13 -13.98 -1.22
N VAL A 520 27.70 -13.03 -1.97
CA VAL A 520 29.04 -12.50 -1.67
C VAL A 520 28.99 -11.75 -0.33
N PRO A 521 29.74 -12.19 0.70
CA PRO A 521 29.67 -11.58 2.02
C PRO A 521 30.26 -10.17 2.02
N ASP A 522 29.74 -9.31 2.90
CA ASP A 522 30.33 -7.99 3.12
C ASP A 522 31.66 -8.11 3.89
N ILE A 523 32.73 -7.68 3.24
CA ILE A 523 34.10 -7.72 3.74
C ILE A 523 34.66 -6.31 3.96
N SER A 524 33.84 -5.27 3.81
CA SER A 524 34.25 -3.87 3.92
C SER A 524 34.88 -3.58 5.28
N GLY A 525 36.04 -2.92 5.29
CA GLY A 525 36.76 -2.57 6.53
C GLY A 525 37.50 -3.74 7.19
N GLN A 526 37.43 -4.96 6.66
CA GLN A 526 38.18 -6.11 7.17
C GLN A 526 39.64 -6.08 6.68
N ASP A 527 40.59 -6.62 7.46
CA ASP A 527 41.94 -6.89 6.96
C ASP A 527 41.95 -8.10 6.02
N GLU A 528 43.04 -8.28 5.25
CA GLU A 528 43.16 -9.34 4.25
C GLU A 528 42.91 -10.74 4.82
N ALA A 529 43.47 -11.04 5.99
CA ALA A 529 43.35 -12.38 6.58
C ALA A 529 41.89 -12.67 6.98
N THR A 530 41.21 -11.67 7.53
CA THR A 530 39.80 -11.76 7.91
C THR A 530 38.90 -11.83 6.68
N ALA A 531 39.10 -10.95 5.69
CA ALA A 531 38.33 -10.93 4.44
C ALA A 531 38.45 -12.25 3.67
N LYS A 532 39.67 -12.80 3.59
CA LYS A 532 39.92 -14.11 2.98
C LYS A 532 39.13 -15.21 3.67
N LYS A 533 39.20 -15.26 5.01
CA LYS A 533 38.48 -16.27 5.78
C LYS A 533 36.97 -16.15 5.59
N THR A 534 36.41 -14.94 5.64
CA THR A 534 34.98 -14.68 5.44
C THR A 534 34.50 -15.17 4.06
N ILE A 535 35.29 -14.94 3.00
CA ILE A 535 34.97 -15.39 1.63
C ILE A 535 35.08 -16.92 1.51
N GLU A 536 36.12 -17.53 2.09
CA GLU A 536 36.30 -18.98 2.05
C GLU A 536 35.23 -19.73 2.87
N ASP A 537 34.82 -19.18 4.03
CA ASP A 537 33.74 -19.71 4.87
C ASP A 537 32.38 -19.65 4.16
N ALA A 538 32.20 -18.70 3.23
CA ALA A 538 31.02 -18.61 2.37
C ALA A 538 31.05 -19.59 1.19
N GLY A 539 32.09 -20.43 1.05
CA GLY A 539 32.25 -21.38 -0.05
C GLY A 539 32.74 -20.75 -1.36
N LEU A 540 33.31 -19.55 -1.29
CA LEU A 540 33.85 -18.78 -2.43
C LEU A 540 35.38 -18.77 -2.38
N LYS A 541 36.03 -18.36 -3.47
CA LYS A 541 37.50 -18.26 -3.56
C LYS A 541 37.94 -16.81 -3.41
N PHE A 542 38.88 -16.56 -2.52
CA PHE A 542 39.49 -15.23 -2.37
C PHE A 542 40.59 -14.99 -3.40
N LYS A 543 40.58 -13.81 -4.03
CA LYS A 543 41.69 -13.27 -4.82
C LYS A 543 41.98 -11.83 -4.38
N ARG A 544 43.25 -11.53 -4.06
CA ARG A 544 43.67 -10.15 -3.79
C ARG A 544 43.75 -9.37 -5.10
N GLY A 545 43.05 -8.24 -5.17
CA GLY A 545 43.12 -7.26 -6.25
C GLY A 545 44.14 -6.16 -5.97
N ASP A 546 44.18 -5.15 -6.84
CA ASP A 546 45.07 -3.99 -6.68
C ASP A 546 44.65 -3.12 -5.50
N ASP A 547 45.64 -2.48 -4.86
CA ASP A 547 45.37 -1.49 -3.81
C ASP A 547 44.79 -0.21 -4.43
N VAL A 548 43.71 0.30 -3.85
CA VAL A 548 42.99 1.50 -4.32
C VAL A 548 43.10 2.63 -3.30
N THR A 549 43.24 3.86 -3.78
CA THR A 549 43.29 5.03 -2.90
C THR A 549 41.91 5.26 -2.28
N SER A 550 41.83 5.29 -0.95
CA SER A 550 40.60 5.60 -0.23
C SER A 550 40.88 6.54 0.93
N THR A 551 40.12 7.64 1.01
CA THR A 551 40.16 8.58 2.12
C THR A 551 39.25 8.17 3.28
N GLU A 552 38.38 7.19 3.06
CA GLU A 552 37.34 6.75 4.01
C GLU A 552 37.73 5.46 4.72
N VAL A 553 38.57 4.63 4.08
CA VAL A 553 38.94 3.31 4.57
C VAL A 553 40.42 3.30 4.94
N GLU A 554 40.73 2.86 6.17
CA GLU A 554 42.10 2.76 6.68
C GLU A 554 43.00 1.90 5.77
N GLN A 555 44.28 2.27 5.68
CA GLN A 555 45.26 1.53 4.89
C GLN A 555 45.29 0.04 5.27
N GLY A 556 45.26 -0.83 4.27
CA GLY A 556 45.27 -2.28 4.44
C GLY A 556 43.92 -2.91 4.77
N LYS A 557 42.84 -2.13 4.82
CA LYS A 557 41.46 -2.63 4.94
C LYS A 557 40.78 -2.75 3.59
N ALA A 558 39.88 -3.71 3.45
CA ALA A 558 39.16 -3.94 2.20
C ALA A 558 38.19 -2.78 1.92
N VAL A 559 38.21 -2.30 0.67
CA VAL A 559 37.43 -1.16 0.17
C VAL A 559 36.25 -1.65 -0.64
N SER A 560 36.47 -2.65 -1.49
CA SER A 560 35.45 -3.19 -2.39
C SER A 560 35.79 -4.62 -2.81
N SER A 561 34.77 -5.32 -3.32
CA SER A 561 34.93 -6.63 -3.95
C SER A 561 34.31 -6.64 -5.35
N ASP A 562 34.80 -7.52 -6.20
CA ASP A 562 34.24 -7.84 -7.51
C ASP A 562 34.09 -9.37 -7.66
N PRO A 563 32.86 -9.92 -7.77
CA PRO A 563 31.57 -9.23 -7.65
C PRO A 563 31.36 -8.48 -6.33
N ALA A 564 30.52 -7.45 -6.35
CA ALA A 564 30.23 -6.62 -5.17
C ALA A 564 29.52 -7.42 -4.08
N SER A 565 29.69 -7.00 -2.82
CA SER A 565 28.98 -7.56 -1.66
C SER A 565 27.47 -7.60 -1.91
N GLY A 566 26.81 -8.70 -1.54
CA GLY A 566 25.39 -8.93 -1.78
C GLY A 566 25.06 -9.54 -3.15
N SER A 567 26.01 -9.60 -4.09
CA SER A 567 25.80 -10.26 -5.39
C SER A 567 25.65 -11.77 -5.23
N SER A 568 24.89 -12.42 -6.12
CA SER A 568 24.82 -13.88 -6.20
C SER A 568 26.08 -14.45 -6.84
N ALA A 569 26.71 -15.45 -6.19
CA ALA A 569 27.90 -16.14 -6.70
C ALA A 569 27.73 -17.66 -6.57
N SER A 570 28.23 -18.41 -7.56
CA SER A 570 28.21 -19.87 -7.51
C SER A 570 29.28 -20.38 -6.54
N ALA A 571 29.05 -21.55 -5.93
CA ALA A 571 30.06 -22.17 -5.08
C ALA A 571 31.40 -22.34 -5.82
N GLY A 572 32.48 -21.81 -5.25
CA GLY A 572 33.82 -21.82 -5.84
C GLY A 572 34.15 -20.69 -6.81
N ASP A 573 33.24 -19.73 -7.02
CA ASP A 573 33.51 -18.49 -7.77
C ASP A 573 34.57 -17.64 -7.06
N THR A 574 35.33 -16.87 -7.84
CA THR A 574 36.45 -16.07 -7.32
C THR A 574 36.02 -14.64 -7.08
N ILE A 575 36.16 -14.17 -5.84
CA ILE A 575 35.90 -12.80 -5.42
C ILE A 575 37.22 -12.04 -5.35
N THR A 576 37.36 -11.01 -6.19
CA THR A 576 38.52 -10.13 -6.19
C THR A 576 38.30 -9.01 -5.18
N VAL A 577 39.16 -8.89 -4.17
CA VAL A 577 39.04 -7.87 -3.11
C VAL A 577 40.12 -6.80 -3.25
N HIS A 578 39.70 -5.54 -3.31
CA HIS A 578 40.58 -4.38 -3.36
C HIS A 578 40.77 -3.80 -1.96
N PHE A 579 42.02 -3.44 -1.62
CA PHE A 579 42.38 -2.92 -0.31
C PHE A 579 42.80 -1.46 -0.38
N SER A 580 42.60 -0.71 0.69
CA SER A 580 42.96 0.70 0.75
C SER A 580 44.48 0.84 0.79
N SER A 581 45.04 1.64 -0.11
CA SER A 581 46.42 2.13 -0.02
C SER A 581 46.58 3.28 0.99
N GLY A 582 45.49 3.69 1.65
CA GLY A 582 45.39 4.84 2.54
C GLY A 582 44.89 6.10 1.83
N ALA A 583 44.56 7.14 2.61
CA ALA A 583 44.30 8.46 2.06
C ALA A 583 45.58 8.90 1.34
N GLY A 584 45.53 8.97 0.02
CA GLY A 584 46.69 9.29 -0.81
C GLY A 584 47.41 10.47 -0.19
N ALA A 585 48.68 10.27 0.19
CA ALA A 585 49.48 11.34 0.75
C ALA A 585 49.39 12.54 -0.18
N THR A 586 48.72 13.61 0.28
CA THR A 586 48.84 14.93 -0.32
C THR A 586 50.32 15.17 -0.58
N PRO A 587 50.75 15.49 -1.82
CA PRO A 587 52.15 15.69 -2.09
C PRO A 587 52.63 16.87 -1.22
N THR A 588 53.51 16.57 -0.28
CA THR A 588 54.28 17.56 0.49
C THR A 588 54.86 18.58 -0.50
N PRO A 589 54.69 19.90 -0.30
CA PRO A 589 55.11 20.89 -1.28
C PRO A 589 56.59 20.74 -1.59
N SER A 590 56.83 20.54 -2.89
CA SER A 590 58.10 20.70 -3.57
C SER A 590 58.79 21.99 -3.13
N SER A 591 60.10 21.91 -2.93
CA SER A 591 61.00 23.03 -2.59
C SER A 591 60.54 24.37 -3.18
N MET A 592 60.23 25.34 -2.33
CA MET A 592 59.93 26.70 -2.75
C MET A 592 61.20 27.36 -3.29
N VAL A 593 61.12 27.93 -4.49
CA VAL A 593 62.19 28.65 -5.20
C VAL A 593 61.86 30.13 -5.16
N THR A 594 62.85 30.98 -4.83
CA THR A 594 62.64 32.44 -4.81
C THR A 594 62.95 33.03 -6.18
N VAL A 595 62.02 33.78 -6.76
CA VAL A 595 62.26 34.55 -8.00
C VAL A 595 63.34 35.60 -7.73
N PRO A 596 64.47 35.63 -8.45
CA PRO A 596 65.55 36.59 -8.21
C PRO A 596 65.08 38.05 -8.28
N LYS A 597 65.62 38.90 -7.40
CA LYS A 597 65.21 40.32 -7.27
C LYS A 597 65.82 41.24 -8.33
N ASP A 598 66.83 40.74 -9.04
CA ASP A 598 67.69 41.47 -9.97
C ASP A 598 67.40 41.16 -11.45
N LEU A 599 66.18 40.68 -11.75
CA LEU A 599 65.77 40.37 -13.12
C LEU A 599 65.44 41.62 -13.94
N ASN A 600 65.04 42.72 -13.31
CA ASN A 600 64.73 43.98 -14.00
C ASN A 600 66.00 44.65 -14.52
N GLY A 601 66.02 45.01 -15.81
CA GLY A 601 67.15 45.64 -16.50
C GLY A 601 68.11 44.67 -17.21
N LYS A 602 68.01 43.36 -16.94
CA LYS A 602 68.69 42.30 -17.71
C LYS A 602 68.03 42.11 -19.07
N THR A 603 68.74 41.51 -20.02
CA THR A 603 68.13 41.08 -21.28
C THR A 603 67.15 39.92 -21.03
N ALA A 604 66.14 39.79 -21.88
CA ALA A 604 65.12 38.74 -21.75
C ALA A 604 65.74 37.32 -21.72
N ASP A 605 66.79 37.09 -22.51
CA ASP A 605 67.47 35.80 -22.60
C ASP A 605 68.29 35.47 -21.34
N GLU A 606 68.98 36.47 -20.76
CA GLU A 606 69.71 36.31 -19.50
C GLU A 606 68.77 36.02 -18.33
N ALA A 607 67.65 36.75 -18.24
CA ALA A 607 66.64 36.55 -17.21
C ALA A 607 65.93 35.19 -17.35
N ALA A 608 65.66 34.76 -18.59
CA ALA A 608 65.06 33.44 -18.85
C ALA A 608 66.01 32.30 -18.47
N ALA A 609 67.30 32.40 -18.82
CA ALA A 609 68.30 31.39 -18.48
C ALA A 609 68.49 31.25 -16.95
N GLU A 610 68.44 32.37 -16.23
CA GLU A 610 68.56 32.37 -14.76
C GLU A 610 67.35 31.74 -14.07
N LEU A 611 66.14 32.01 -14.55
CA LEU A 611 64.91 31.38 -14.05
C LEU A 611 64.85 29.88 -14.38
N GLN A 612 65.25 29.48 -15.59
CA GLN A 612 65.31 28.07 -15.98
C GLN A 612 66.34 27.27 -15.17
N LYS A 613 67.48 27.88 -14.81
CA LYS A 613 68.49 27.27 -13.93
C LYS A 613 67.94 26.97 -12.53
N LEU A 614 66.94 27.73 -12.10
CA LEU A 614 66.22 27.53 -10.84
C LEU A 614 65.05 26.54 -10.97
N GLY A 615 64.87 25.91 -12.13
CA GLY A 615 63.81 24.94 -12.38
C GLY A 615 62.43 25.57 -12.57
N LEU A 616 62.37 26.84 -12.99
CA LEU A 616 61.13 27.57 -13.28
C LEU A 616 60.89 27.65 -14.79
N ASN A 617 59.62 27.60 -15.17
CA ASN A 617 59.20 27.79 -16.56
C ASN A 617 59.11 29.29 -16.86
N VAL A 618 59.40 29.72 -18.10
CA VAL A 618 59.46 31.15 -18.46
C VAL A 618 58.57 31.44 -19.65
N THR A 619 57.69 32.42 -19.51
CA THR A 619 56.96 33.05 -20.62
C THR A 619 57.39 34.51 -20.76
N GLN A 620 57.20 35.11 -21.93
CA GLN A 620 57.58 36.50 -22.18
C GLN A 620 56.42 37.27 -22.82
N ASP A 621 56.10 38.42 -22.25
CA ASP A 621 55.18 39.40 -22.80
C ASP A 621 55.90 40.70 -23.11
N GLN A 622 55.46 41.41 -24.15
CA GLN A 622 56.07 42.65 -24.59
C GLN A 622 55.23 43.87 -24.20
N LYS A 623 55.88 44.91 -23.65
CA LYS A 623 55.22 46.17 -23.29
C LYS A 623 56.11 47.37 -23.60
N ALA A 624 55.53 48.43 -24.16
CA ALA A 624 56.27 49.66 -24.42
C ALA A 624 56.72 50.32 -23.11
N SER A 625 57.98 50.75 -23.07
CA SER A 625 58.53 51.55 -21.97
C SER A 625 59.32 52.71 -22.53
N LYS A 626 59.02 53.91 -22.05
CA LYS A 626 59.73 55.15 -22.41
C LYS A 626 61.06 55.29 -21.66
N ASP A 627 61.26 54.51 -20.60
CA ASP A 627 62.38 54.64 -19.65
C ASP A 627 63.38 53.47 -19.74
N VAL A 628 63.09 52.43 -20.54
CA VAL A 628 63.91 51.21 -20.62
C VAL A 628 64.06 50.75 -22.07
N ASP A 629 65.29 50.51 -22.51
CA ASP A 629 65.63 50.07 -23.87
C ASP A 629 64.89 48.80 -24.29
N ALA A 630 64.64 48.65 -25.60
CA ALA A 630 64.02 47.46 -26.16
C ALA A 630 64.83 46.19 -25.83
N GLY A 631 64.14 45.11 -25.46
CA GLY A 631 64.74 43.80 -25.15
C GLY A 631 65.15 43.59 -23.69
N LYS A 632 65.00 44.61 -22.82
CA LYS A 632 65.27 44.50 -21.38
C LYS A 632 64.00 44.23 -20.57
N VAL A 633 64.11 43.42 -19.52
CA VAL A 633 63.00 43.09 -18.62
C VAL A 633 62.62 44.29 -17.77
N ILE A 634 61.34 44.65 -17.76
CA ILE A 634 60.75 45.75 -16.99
C ILE A 634 59.85 45.28 -15.85
N GLY A 635 59.50 44.00 -15.83
CA GLY A 635 58.69 43.40 -14.77
C GLY A 635 58.65 41.89 -14.85
N THR A 636 58.22 41.27 -13.75
CA THR A 636 58.04 39.82 -13.61
C THR A 636 56.74 39.54 -12.88
N ASP A 637 56.06 38.46 -13.27
CA ASP A 637 54.88 37.94 -12.59
C ASP A 637 55.01 36.41 -12.42
N PRO A 638 55.09 35.87 -11.19
CA PRO A 638 55.06 36.57 -9.89
C PRO A 638 56.22 37.56 -9.70
N LYS A 639 55.98 38.60 -8.89
CA LYS A 639 56.95 39.69 -8.67
C LYS A 639 58.30 39.16 -8.18
N ALA A 640 59.37 39.78 -8.66
CA ALA A 640 60.73 39.56 -8.20
C ALA A 640 60.82 39.53 -6.65
N GLY A 641 61.43 38.48 -6.09
CA GLY A 641 61.51 38.22 -4.65
C GLY A 641 60.39 37.34 -4.08
N THR A 642 59.40 36.95 -4.86
CA THR A 642 58.31 36.04 -4.43
C THR A 642 58.79 34.59 -4.40
N GLN A 643 58.35 33.82 -3.40
CA GLN A 643 58.57 32.38 -3.35
C GLN A 643 57.49 31.64 -4.13
N VAL A 644 57.90 30.78 -5.05
CA VAL A 644 57.01 29.98 -5.91
C VAL A 644 57.43 28.50 -5.85
N PRO A 645 56.50 27.55 -5.99
CA PRO A 645 56.87 26.13 -6.09
C PRO A 645 57.81 25.86 -7.28
N ALA A 646 58.76 24.94 -7.12
CA ALA A 646 59.61 24.49 -8.23
C ALA A 646 58.75 23.99 -9.42
N GLY A 647 59.09 24.37 -10.65
CA GLY A 647 58.30 24.11 -11.86
C GLY A 647 57.23 25.15 -12.18
N SER A 648 57.03 26.17 -11.35
CA SER A 648 56.08 27.26 -11.62
C SER A 648 56.52 28.12 -12.82
N THR A 649 55.55 28.72 -13.51
CA THR A 649 55.80 29.63 -14.63
C THR A 649 55.96 31.07 -14.14
N VAL A 650 57.04 31.73 -14.55
CA VAL A 650 57.29 33.16 -14.33
C VAL A 650 57.20 33.88 -15.67
N ASN A 651 56.31 34.86 -15.75
CA ASN A 651 56.12 35.69 -16.93
C ASN A 651 57.02 36.93 -16.87
N LEU A 652 57.90 37.09 -17.85
CA LEU A 652 58.77 38.26 -18.00
C LEU A 652 58.08 39.31 -18.88
N THR A 653 57.91 40.52 -18.36
CA THR A 653 57.51 41.68 -19.19
C THR A 653 58.76 42.33 -19.76
N VAL A 654 58.92 42.31 -21.07
CA VAL A 654 60.08 42.83 -21.81
C VAL A 654 59.71 44.15 -22.49
N SER A 655 60.58 45.16 -22.36
CA SER A 655 60.40 46.45 -23.00
C SER A 655 60.48 46.33 -24.53
N THR A 656 59.58 46.98 -25.26
CA THR A 656 59.71 47.21 -26.70
C THR A 656 60.38 48.54 -27.06
N GLY A 657 60.91 49.27 -26.07
CA GLY A 657 61.48 50.61 -26.23
C GLY A 657 60.42 51.70 -26.43
N ASN A 658 60.87 52.95 -26.56
CA ASN A 658 60.00 54.12 -26.75
C ASN A 658 59.41 54.09 -28.16
N LYS A 659 58.09 53.94 -28.27
CA LYS A 659 57.38 54.02 -29.55
C LYS A 659 57.12 55.48 -29.88
N ASP A 660 58.14 56.15 -30.42
CA ASP A 660 57.94 57.41 -31.14
C ASP A 660 58.93 57.51 -32.31
N SER A 661 58.48 57.03 -33.47
CA SER A 661 58.85 57.40 -34.85
C SER A 661 58.46 56.27 -35.79
N GLY A 662 57.50 56.54 -36.70
CA GLY A 662 57.12 55.60 -37.75
C GLY A 662 58.10 55.60 -38.92
N ASP A 663 58.30 54.43 -39.53
CA ASP A 663 58.33 54.31 -40.99
C ASP A 663 58.03 52.86 -41.45
N ASN A 664 57.52 52.75 -42.67
CA ASN A 664 56.79 51.64 -43.29
C ASN A 664 57.62 50.37 -43.61
N ASN A 665 57.06 49.17 -43.37
CA ASN A 665 56.68 48.23 -44.45
C ASN A 665 56.04 46.90 -43.96
N ASN A 666 54.85 46.64 -44.53
CA ASN A 666 54.37 45.35 -45.07
C ASN A 666 54.08 44.15 -44.14
N GLN A 667 52.80 43.88 -43.82
CA GLN A 667 51.98 42.82 -44.45
C GLN A 667 50.66 42.53 -43.72
N GLN A 668 49.58 42.59 -44.51
CA GLN A 668 48.33 41.82 -44.47
C GLN A 668 47.44 41.78 -43.21
N GLN A 669 46.30 42.45 -43.36
CA GLN A 669 45.04 42.16 -42.67
C GLN A 669 44.05 41.56 -43.71
N PRO A 670 43.16 40.65 -43.30
CA PRO A 670 41.73 40.96 -43.39
C PRO A 670 41.01 40.52 -42.10
N ALA A 671 40.35 41.43 -41.39
CA ALA A 671 38.97 41.87 -41.60
C ALA A 671 37.95 40.77 -41.27
N ASN A 672 37.39 40.88 -40.06
CA ASN A 672 36.18 40.17 -39.63
C ASN A 672 34.95 40.85 -40.25
N PRO A 673 33.91 40.09 -40.64
CA PRO A 673 32.56 40.55 -40.31
C PRO A 673 31.63 39.41 -39.84
N ASN A 674 30.82 39.74 -38.84
CA ASN A 674 29.51 39.15 -38.56
C ASN A 674 28.43 40.06 -39.22
N PRO A 675 27.12 39.76 -39.29
CA PRO A 675 26.33 38.52 -39.45
C PRO A 675 25.39 38.57 -40.69
N GLY A 676 24.73 37.45 -41.02
CA GLY A 676 23.32 37.47 -41.49
C GLY A 676 23.00 36.93 -42.89
N GLY A 677 22.14 35.91 -42.92
CA GLY A 677 21.01 35.83 -43.86
C GLY A 677 21.12 34.95 -45.10
N GLY A 678 20.38 33.82 -45.08
CA GLY A 678 19.53 33.43 -46.22
C GLY A 678 19.91 32.20 -47.07
N GLY A 679 19.14 31.13 -46.89
CA GLY A 679 18.39 30.50 -48.00
C GLY A 679 18.94 29.25 -48.70
N ASN A 680 18.24 28.12 -48.48
CA ASN A 680 18.00 26.94 -49.34
C ASN A 680 19.24 26.12 -49.80
N ASN A 681 19.25 24.79 -49.83
CA ASN A 681 18.21 23.90 -50.38
C ASN A 681 18.51 22.41 -50.04
N ALA A 682 17.44 21.67 -49.76
CA ALA A 682 17.12 20.29 -50.17
C ALA A 682 18.10 19.08 -50.08
N GLY A 683 17.54 18.00 -49.50
CA GLY A 683 17.79 16.58 -49.83
C GLY A 683 18.55 15.83 -48.74
N GLY A 684 18.13 14.70 -48.17
CA GLY A 684 17.02 13.78 -48.40
C GLY A 684 17.37 12.44 -47.72
N ASN A 685 16.37 11.73 -47.19
CA ASN A 685 16.36 10.32 -46.73
C ASN A 685 17.51 9.79 -45.86
N ASN A 686 17.21 9.38 -44.62
CA ASN A 686 16.65 8.05 -44.30
C ASN A 686 16.08 8.04 -42.87
#